data_AF-A0A931ENT9-F1
#
_entry.id   AF-A0A931ENT9-F1
#
_cell.length_a   1.000
_cell.length_b   1.000
_cell.length_c   1.000
_cell.angle_alpha   90.00
_cell.angle_beta   90.00
_cell.angle_gamma   90.00
#
_symmetry.space_group_name_H-M   'P 1'
#
loop_
_entity.id
_entity.type
_entity.pdbx_description
1 polymer ?
#
loop_
_entity_poly.entity_id
_entity_poly.type
_entity_poly.pdbx_seq_one_letter_code
_entity_poly.pdbx_strand_id
1 'polypeptide(L)'
;MSRLFRSIFLLLVLAIFYQCSSVQKTTVATIAIPEVIPDIAQVDTTLLVDSESTIIIPDSTIIDSEFADLEGDSTIINPDSLLAAGQDSLIIDSDSINLADSVATPVTSMLEAPVQYSAQDSIIFTANNMGFLYGEADVKYGEMGISGEFITMNMDSSLISSTFGLDSLGVEFGHPVFIEGGTEYEMKGVKYNFETRKAFIHNVITQQGEGHIVANEAKKNADNSFYMRNAKYTTCDRHDHPHFYLNLSKAKVRPDKDVVTGPAWLVVADVPLFPIVLPFAFFPFTTTYSSGIIMPSYGDEMNRGFYLQNGGYYLAISDYIDLSITGEIYTKGSWGLGTRSNYRKRYKYSGNFNVYYLNTVTGEKELKDVAPEAYSVAKDLRINWTHSQDPKANMYRTLSASVNFSTSRNNHNDLSRLYSREASNNTKSSSVNITQRFPDSPWSLSATMNINQVSRDSTIAATLPNISMNMSRIYPLKRKDAVGEERWYEKISMSYSGEFRNSITTKEDKFLKANLVRDWTNGMRHNIPVSATFTLFDFIQVSPSFNYTERWYTGQHKEAWDPVAKRHVPVDTIHGFNRVYDYSTSLSAQTKLYGMYTPWKMFGDKIQAIRHVLSPSISFSYRPDFGDPKYGFYETYSYKNEFGEDVDYTYSPYSSMMFGTASRGKSGSIGFDFKNNLEMKVLTDKDSTGVKKVSLIDDLGINFNYNMMADSMKWSNINTNLRLKLTKSYTLSLNMVWDPYTYELDQNGRPTRVDKLRVLNGRGFGKLMSTGTSFSYSLNQDTFKKLFGRGDDDTEGEDDGDPDPSNQLPDDGTIGENPYETAGRNAMFDDGDGTMGEFDQNGYLKNAVNWNLSFNYSLRYGYGEFDTDIMEYKGALTHNFGLSGSLQPTKNWNLTFNTDYNFDLKKFTNINCTLTRNLHCWSMSASFIPIGPYKSYNFTIRANSSMLQDLKYEQRSSPYDQGMGWY
;
A
#
# COMPACT_ATOMS: atom_id res chain seq x y z
N MET A 1 -37.72 -35.09 -1.25
CA MET A 1 -36.94 -34.03 -1.92
C MET A 1 -35.76 -33.51 -1.09
N SER A 2 -35.88 -33.30 0.24
CA SER A 2 -34.74 -32.82 1.07
C SER A 2 -33.59 -33.82 1.25
N ARG A 3 -33.85 -35.14 1.18
CA ARG A 3 -32.78 -36.16 1.16
C ARG A 3 -31.98 -36.16 -0.15
N LEU A 4 -32.64 -35.89 -1.28
CA LEU A 4 -31.98 -35.80 -2.59
C LEU A 4 -31.06 -34.57 -2.65
N PHE A 5 -31.51 -33.43 -2.10
CA PHE A 5 -30.70 -32.21 -2.00
C PHE A 5 -29.51 -32.37 -1.05
N ARG A 6 -29.67 -33.08 0.08
CA ARG A 6 -28.52 -33.41 0.95
C ARG A 6 -27.51 -34.31 0.25
N SER A 7 -27.96 -35.32 -0.50
CA SER A 7 -27.06 -36.20 -1.26
C SER A 7 -26.34 -35.48 -2.39
N ILE A 8 -27.02 -34.58 -3.11
CA ILE A 8 -26.41 -33.77 -4.19
C ILE A 8 -25.43 -32.75 -3.61
N PHE A 9 -25.76 -32.11 -2.47
CA PHE A 9 -24.85 -31.18 -1.81
C PHE A 9 -23.62 -31.89 -1.22
N LEU A 10 -23.79 -33.12 -0.67
CA LEU A 10 -22.66 -33.93 -0.21
C LEU A 10 -21.77 -34.41 -1.37
N LEU A 11 -22.36 -34.77 -2.53
CA LEU A 11 -21.63 -35.14 -3.75
C LEU A 11 -20.88 -33.96 -4.36
N LEU A 12 -21.46 -32.75 -4.31
CA LEU A 12 -20.81 -31.53 -4.80
C LEU A 12 -19.66 -31.10 -3.88
N VAL A 13 -19.83 -31.26 -2.56
CA VAL A 13 -18.76 -30.99 -1.58
C VAL A 13 -17.65 -32.06 -1.69
N LEU A 14 -17.98 -33.35 -1.85
CA LEU A 14 -16.97 -34.40 -2.08
C LEU A 14 -16.23 -34.23 -3.42
N ALA A 15 -16.90 -33.80 -4.49
CA ALA A 15 -16.24 -33.55 -5.78
C ALA A 15 -15.24 -32.39 -5.71
N ILE A 16 -15.51 -31.37 -4.90
CA ILE A 16 -14.61 -30.24 -4.67
C ILE A 16 -13.40 -30.66 -3.81
N PHE A 17 -13.56 -31.59 -2.86
CA PHE A 17 -12.44 -32.13 -2.08
C PHE A 17 -11.62 -33.17 -2.85
N TYR A 18 -12.23 -33.96 -3.73
CA TYR A 18 -11.51 -34.97 -4.54
C TYR A 18 -10.67 -34.33 -5.65
N GLN A 19 -11.10 -33.20 -6.24
CA GLN A 19 -10.27 -32.45 -7.21
C GLN A 19 -9.14 -31.63 -6.56
N CYS A 20 -9.12 -31.49 -5.24
CA CYS A 20 -8.05 -30.81 -4.51
C CYS A 20 -6.92 -31.75 -4.03
N SER A 21 -7.05 -33.07 -4.20
CA SER A 21 -6.06 -34.06 -3.74
C SER A 21 -5.33 -34.84 -4.84
N SER A 22 -5.68 -34.66 -6.12
CA SER A 22 -4.95 -35.27 -7.24
C SER A 22 -4.13 -34.24 -8.03
N VAL A 23 -3.02 -33.78 -7.46
CA VAL A 23 -1.92 -33.19 -8.24
C VAL A 23 -0.67 -33.98 -7.95
N GLN A 24 -0.46 -35.08 -8.69
CA GLN A 24 0.88 -35.58 -8.96
C GLN A 24 0.95 -36.31 -10.31
N LYS A 25 2.01 -35.93 -11.04
CA LYS A 25 2.70 -36.59 -12.16
C LYS A 25 2.00 -36.57 -13.52
N THR A 26 2.21 -35.48 -14.25
CA THR A 26 2.20 -35.51 -15.72
C THR A 26 3.60 -35.92 -16.19
N THR A 27 3.74 -37.17 -16.59
CA THR A 27 4.91 -37.70 -17.29
C THR A 27 4.98 -37.17 -18.73
N VAL A 28 6.20 -36.92 -19.17
CA VAL A 28 6.59 -36.49 -20.52
C VAL A 28 6.02 -37.45 -21.57
N ALA A 29 5.37 -36.89 -22.59
CA ALA A 29 4.96 -37.64 -23.77
C ALA A 29 6.19 -37.95 -24.64
N THR A 30 6.60 -39.21 -24.67
CA THR A 30 7.51 -39.75 -25.69
C THR A 30 6.68 -40.60 -26.66
N ILE A 31 6.92 -40.35 -27.95
CA ILE A 31 6.26 -40.93 -29.12
C ILE A 31 6.30 -42.47 -29.07
N ALA A 32 5.15 -43.13 -29.31
CA ALA A 32 5.06 -44.58 -29.47
C ALA A 32 4.63 -44.94 -30.90
N ILE A 33 5.51 -45.68 -31.58
CA ILE A 33 5.25 -46.52 -32.76
C ILE A 33 4.56 -47.81 -32.24
N PRO A 34 3.60 -48.42 -32.96
CA PRO A 34 2.82 -49.53 -32.42
C PRO A 34 3.50 -50.88 -32.68
N GLU A 35 3.60 -51.74 -31.66
CA GLU A 35 3.58 -53.20 -31.84
C GLU A 35 3.13 -53.94 -30.54
N VAL A 36 2.04 -54.71 -30.69
CA VAL A 36 1.82 -56.11 -30.25
C VAL A 36 1.79 -56.48 -28.74
N ILE A 37 0.60 -56.94 -28.33
CA ILE A 37 0.17 -57.76 -27.16
C ILE A 37 0.84 -59.15 -27.22
N PRO A 38 1.25 -59.87 -26.14
CA PRO A 38 0.39 -60.43 -25.05
C PRO A 38 1.00 -60.39 -23.62
N ASP A 39 0.21 -60.21 -22.56
CA ASP A 39 -0.73 -61.14 -21.88
C ASP A 39 -0.04 -62.32 -21.16
N ILE A 40 -0.27 -62.47 -19.84
CA ILE A 40 -0.33 -63.73 -19.05
C ILE A 40 -0.68 -63.41 -17.56
N ALA A 41 -1.88 -63.87 -17.18
CA ALA A 41 -2.35 -64.57 -15.96
C ALA A 41 -1.73 -64.24 -14.58
N GLN A 42 -2.53 -63.78 -13.59
CA GLN A 42 -3.30 -64.54 -12.57
C GLN A 42 -2.43 -65.42 -11.64
N VAL A 43 -2.54 -65.35 -10.31
CA VAL A 43 -3.59 -65.91 -9.42
C VAL A 43 -3.25 -65.37 -7.99
N ASP A 44 -4.14 -64.67 -7.26
CA ASP A 44 -5.09 -65.20 -6.23
C ASP A 44 -4.34 -65.70 -4.96
N THR A 45 -4.67 -65.48 -3.68
CA THR A 45 -5.81 -65.03 -2.86
C THR A 45 -5.17 -64.81 -1.43
N THR A 46 -5.60 -63.99 -0.46
CA THR A 46 -6.75 -64.13 0.47
C THR A 46 -6.62 -63.11 1.62
N LEU A 47 -7.76 -62.46 1.94
CA LEU A 47 -8.40 -62.27 3.27
C LEU A 47 -7.61 -61.49 4.34
N LEU A 48 -8.00 -60.27 4.73
CA LEU A 48 -9.22 -59.78 5.40
C LEU A 48 -9.03 -59.60 6.93
N VAL A 49 -9.63 -58.48 7.39
CA VAL A 49 -10.01 -58.07 8.76
C VAL A 49 -8.91 -57.37 9.57
N ASP A 50 -8.90 -56.04 9.67
CA ASP A 50 -9.78 -55.05 10.34
C ASP A 50 -9.46 -54.78 11.82
N SER A 51 -9.81 -53.54 12.21
CA SER A 51 -10.02 -52.99 13.55
C SER A 51 -8.83 -52.51 14.39
N GLU A 52 -8.58 -51.19 14.25
CA GLU A 52 -8.66 -50.15 15.30
C GLU A 52 -8.24 -50.46 16.75
N SER A 53 -7.34 -49.63 17.32
CA SER A 53 -7.71 -48.66 18.39
C SER A 53 -6.50 -47.89 18.93
N THR A 54 -6.37 -46.65 18.47
CA THR A 54 -6.29 -45.39 19.25
C THR A 54 -5.73 -45.29 20.70
N ILE A 55 -4.74 -44.37 20.81
CA ILE A 55 -4.54 -43.26 21.79
C ILE A 55 -3.95 -43.61 23.19
N ILE A 56 -2.88 -42.89 23.57
CA ILE A 56 -2.80 -41.90 24.68
C ILE A 56 -1.32 -41.60 25.01
N ILE A 57 -1.01 -40.30 25.05
CA ILE A 57 0.26 -39.63 25.43
C ILE A 57 0.48 -39.78 26.94
N PRO A 58 1.72 -39.70 27.47
CA PRO A 58 1.96 -38.59 28.38
C PRO A 58 3.34 -37.91 28.30
N ASP A 59 3.30 -36.77 28.97
CA ASP A 59 4.19 -35.63 29.14
C ASP A 59 5.51 -35.86 29.92
N SER A 60 6.43 -34.90 29.72
CA SER A 60 7.46 -34.39 30.65
C SER A 60 8.66 -35.25 31.11
N THR A 61 9.89 -34.75 30.94
CA THR A 61 10.76 -34.20 32.02
C THR A 61 12.17 -33.82 31.54
N ILE A 62 12.73 -32.82 32.23
CA ILE A 62 14.00 -32.10 32.08
C ILE A 62 15.19 -32.92 32.59
N ILE A 63 16.37 -32.84 31.94
CA ILE A 63 17.69 -33.04 32.57
C ILE A 63 18.73 -32.08 31.95
N ASP A 64 19.42 -31.33 32.81
CA ASP A 64 20.66 -30.57 32.60
C ASP A 64 21.85 -31.49 32.29
N SER A 65 22.76 -31.09 31.38
CA SER A 65 24.20 -30.98 31.67
C SER A 65 25.04 -30.68 30.42
N GLU A 66 25.71 -29.53 30.47
CA GLU A 66 27.06 -29.21 29.99
C GLU A 66 27.98 -30.40 29.62
N PHE A 67 28.63 -30.39 28.44
CA PHE A 67 30.10 -30.32 28.24
C PHE A 67 30.55 -30.71 26.81
N ALA A 68 31.37 -29.80 26.25
CA ALA A 68 32.57 -29.98 25.44
C ALA A 68 32.57 -30.63 24.03
N ASP A 69 33.24 -29.88 23.15
CA ASP A 69 33.80 -30.19 21.84
C ASP A 69 34.66 -31.47 21.78
N LEU A 70 34.77 -32.07 20.59
CA LEU A 70 36.06 -32.29 19.91
C LEU A 70 35.88 -32.90 18.50
N GLU A 71 36.62 -32.31 17.57
CA GLU A 71 36.88 -32.78 16.20
C GLU A 71 37.62 -34.14 16.18
N GLY A 72 37.44 -34.87 15.07
CA GLY A 72 38.22 -36.05 14.73
C GLY A 72 38.26 -36.27 13.22
N ASP A 73 39.42 -36.00 12.64
CA ASP A 73 39.82 -36.19 11.24
C ASP A 73 40.17 -37.67 10.92
N SER A 74 40.19 -37.97 9.61
CA SER A 74 41.07 -38.90 8.87
C SER A 74 40.45 -40.13 8.15
N THR A 75 40.41 -39.98 6.81
CA THR A 75 40.93 -40.85 5.73
C THR A 75 40.49 -42.32 5.55
N ILE A 76 40.26 -42.74 4.28
CA ILE A 76 40.94 -43.87 3.57
C ILE A 76 40.57 -43.90 2.06
N ILE A 77 41.53 -44.38 1.26
CA ILE A 77 41.76 -44.32 -0.20
C ILE A 77 41.53 -45.71 -0.86
N ASN A 78 41.28 -45.77 -2.19
CA ASN A 78 41.91 -46.63 -3.26
C ASN A 78 40.93 -47.11 -4.37
N PRO A 79 41.38 -47.70 -5.51
CA PRO A 79 42.39 -47.26 -6.53
C PRO A 79 41.99 -47.64 -8.00
N ASP A 80 42.80 -47.31 -9.05
CA ASP A 80 43.27 -48.24 -10.13
C ASP A 80 44.10 -47.59 -11.30
N SER A 81 45.36 -48.06 -11.50
CA SER A 81 46.04 -48.64 -12.71
C SER A 81 45.86 -48.09 -14.17
N LEU A 82 46.78 -48.04 -15.17
CA LEU A 82 48.17 -48.55 -15.48
C LEU A 82 48.72 -48.00 -16.87
N LEU A 83 50.07 -47.83 -17.00
CA LEU A 83 51.06 -48.09 -18.13
C LEU A 83 51.06 -47.33 -19.51
N ALA A 84 52.13 -47.08 -20.30
CA ALA A 84 53.63 -47.24 -20.31
C ALA A 84 54.25 -46.49 -21.56
N ALA A 85 55.39 -45.77 -21.49
CA ALA A 85 56.80 -46.06 -21.90
C ALA A 85 57.30 -45.74 -23.36
N GLY A 86 58.51 -45.15 -23.49
CA GLY A 86 59.35 -45.08 -24.72
C GLY A 86 60.60 -44.14 -24.65
N GLN A 87 61.82 -44.69 -24.82
CA GLN A 87 63.18 -44.07 -24.73
C GLN A 87 63.73 -43.47 -26.05
N ASP A 88 64.76 -42.59 -26.00
CA ASP A 88 66.10 -42.78 -26.65
C ASP A 88 67.17 -41.72 -26.22
N SER A 89 68.43 -41.87 -26.65
CA SER A 89 69.70 -41.66 -25.91
C SER A 89 70.77 -40.77 -26.61
N LEU A 90 71.84 -40.37 -25.86
CA LEU A 90 73.20 -39.86 -26.23
C LEU A 90 73.36 -38.34 -26.51
N ILE A 91 74.01 -37.48 -25.68
CA ILE A 91 75.41 -37.32 -25.17
C ILE A 91 76.43 -36.81 -26.23
N ILE A 92 76.96 -35.58 -26.03
CA ILE A 92 78.40 -35.20 -26.14
C ILE A 92 78.72 -34.13 -25.08
N ASP A 93 79.90 -34.30 -24.49
CA ASP A 93 80.54 -33.66 -23.34
C ASP A 93 81.72 -32.74 -23.79
N SER A 94 82.05 -31.72 -23.00
CA SER A 94 83.41 -31.16 -22.78
C SER A 94 83.30 -29.82 -22.02
N ASP A 95 83.61 -29.81 -20.72
CA ASP A 95 84.90 -29.39 -20.12
C ASP A 95 84.79 -27.91 -19.65
N SER A 96 84.82 -27.57 -18.35
CA SER A 96 85.92 -27.81 -17.42
C SER A 96 85.53 -27.54 -15.94
N ILE A 97 85.81 -28.52 -15.06
CA ILE A 97 86.49 -28.39 -13.75
C ILE A 97 86.05 -27.24 -12.80
N ASN A 98 85.36 -27.55 -11.68
CA ASN A 98 86.00 -27.79 -10.36
C ASN A 98 85.02 -27.91 -9.16
N LEU A 99 85.30 -28.93 -8.35
CA LEU A 99 85.14 -29.04 -6.89
C LEU A 99 83.73 -28.96 -6.27
N ALA A 100 83.14 -30.14 -6.09
CA ALA A 100 82.24 -30.41 -4.98
C ALA A 100 83.05 -30.57 -3.68
N ASP A 101 82.76 -29.74 -2.67
CA ASP A 101 82.68 -30.18 -1.28
C ASP A 101 81.75 -29.26 -0.47
N SER A 102 81.08 -29.83 0.53
CA SER A 102 80.11 -29.26 1.47
C SER A 102 78.62 -29.33 1.06
N VAL A 103 77.94 -30.29 1.70
CA VAL A 103 76.49 -30.37 1.89
C VAL A 103 75.95 -29.02 2.38
N ALA A 104 75.17 -28.34 1.54
CA ALA A 104 74.39 -27.18 1.95
C ALA A 104 73.14 -27.64 2.69
N THR A 105 73.08 -27.40 3.99
CA THR A 105 71.81 -27.34 4.73
C THR A 105 70.91 -26.30 4.05
N PRO A 106 69.65 -26.61 3.70
CA PRO A 106 68.73 -25.60 3.21
C PRO A 106 68.50 -24.60 4.33
N VAL A 107 68.87 -23.35 4.11
CA VAL A 107 68.46 -22.23 4.96
C VAL A 107 66.95 -22.14 4.81
N THR A 108 66.20 -22.61 5.81
CA THR A 108 64.78 -22.27 5.96
C THR A 108 64.68 -20.75 6.03
N SER A 109 64.18 -20.11 4.97
CA SER A 109 63.83 -18.70 5.04
C SER A 109 62.75 -18.54 6.11
N MET A 110 62.96 -17.65 7.07
CA MET A 110 62.00 -17.35 8.15
C MET A 110 60.69 -16.72 7.66
N LEU A 111 60.57 -16.45 6.36
CA LEU A 111 59.42 -15.84 5.71
C LEU A 111 58.87 -16.79 4.64
N GLU A 112 57.55 -16.99 4.65
CA GLU A 112 56.82 -17.85 3.70
C GLU A 112 56.52 -17.14 2.37
N ALA A 113 56.58 -15.80 2.35
CA ALA A 113 56.34 -14.95 1.18
C ALA A 113 57.35 -13.77 1.15
N PRO A 114 57.61 -13.16 -0.02
CA PRO A 114 58.42 -11.93 -0.08
C PRO A 114 57.67 -10.75 0.56
N VAL A 115 58.36 -9.97 1.40
CA VAL A 115 57.87 -8.69 1.92
C VAL A 115 58.15 -7.62 0.87
N GLN A 116 57.10 -7.00 0.33
CA GLN A 116 57.19 -5.82 -0.53
C GLN A 116 57.09 -4.58 0.33
N TYR A 117 57.96 -3.60 0.11
CA TYR A 117 57.93 -2.36 0.87
C TYR A 117 58.29 -1.16 -0.01
N SER A 118 57.62 -0.03 0.23
CA SER A 118 57.88 1.25 -0.42
C SER A 118 57.75 2.39 0.60
N ALA A 119 58.47 3.47 0.39
CA ALA A 119 58.34 4.71 1.15
C ALA A 119 58.68 5.88 0.23
N GLN A 120 58.01 7.01 0.43
CA GLN A 120 58.15 8.20 -0.40
C GLN A 120 59.37 9.04 -0.03
N ASP A 121 59.68 9.20 1.26
CA ASP A 121 60.78 10.04 1.74
C ASP A 121 62.08 9.24 1.89
N SER A 122 62.13 8.28 2.83
CA SER A 122 63.36 7.53 3.09
C SER A 122 63.16 6.15 3.70
N ILE A 123 64.14 5.27 3.48
CA ILE A 123 64.23 3.93 4.07
C ILE A 123 65.61 3.76 4.69
N ILE A 124 65.67 3.49 5.99
CA ILE A 124 66.93 3.36 6.75
C ILE A 124 66.98 1.98 7.38
N PHE A 125 68.02 1.20 7.04
CA PHE A 125 68.34 -0.05 7.72
C PHE A 125 69.53 0.16 8.65
N THR A 126 69.42 -0.33 9.88
CA THR A 126 70.49 -0.25 10.89
C THR A 126 71.21 -1.59 11.03
N ALA A 127 72.45 -1.55 11.53
CA ALA A 127 73.24 -2.75 11.80
C ALA A 127 72.60 -3.71 12.84
N ASN A 128 71.60 -3.24 13.59
CA ASN A 128 70.83 -4.03 14.55
C ASN A 128 69.56 -4.64 13.92
N ASN A 129 69.52 -4.86 12.60
CA ASN A 129 68.40 -5.46 11.88
C ASN A 129 67.04 -4.74 12.07
N MET A 130 67.08 -3.42 12.31
CA MET A 130 65.89 -2.56 12.31
C MET A 130 65.79 -1.79 11.00
N GLY A 131 64.62 -1.81 10.37
CA GLY A 131 64.24 -0.98 9.23
C GLY A 131 63.29 0.13 9.65
N PHE A 132 63.52 1.35 9.17
CA PHE A 132 62.68 2.52 9.37
C PHE A 132 62.27 3.09 8.02
N LEU A 133 60.97 3.24 7.79
CA LEU A 133 60.39 3.75 6.55
C LEU A 133 59.61 5.04 6.86
N TYR A 134 59.88 6.09 6.09
CA TYR A 134 59.33 7.44 6.28
C TYR A 134 58.61 7.93 5.03
N GLY A 135 57.46 8.59 5.24
CA GLY A 135 56.65 9.23 4.20
C GLY A 135 55.83 8.22 3.40
N GLU A 136 54.50 8.23 3.55
CA GLU A 136 53.57 7.31 2.86
C GLU A 136 54.12 5.88 2.71
N ALA A 137 54.65 5.32 3.80
CA ALA A 137 55.28 4.01 3.78
C ALA A 137 54.22 2.92 3.64
N ASP A 138 54.46 1.91 2.81
CA ASP A 138 53.58 0.78 2.54
C ASP A 138 54.40 -0.51 2.61
N VAL A 139 53.96 -1.46 3.43
CA VAL A 139 54.60 -2.78 3.62
C VAL A 139 53.54 -3.86 3.41
N LYS A 140 53.78 -4.75 2.45
CA LYS A 140 52.89 -5.84 2.07
C LYS A 140 53.57 -7.20 2.25
N TYR A 141 52.86 -8.14 2.87
CA TYR A 141 53.30 -9.52 3.07
C TYR A 141 52.12 -10.48 2.85
N GLY A 142 52.12 -11.20 1.72
CA GLY A 142 51.00 -12.04 1.32
C GLY A 142 49.73 -11.19 1.08
N GLU A 143 48.65 -11.48 1.82
CA GLU A 143 47.39 -10.72 1.80
C GLU A 143 47.33 -9.61 2.86
N MET A 144 48.39 -9.43 3.65
CA MET A 144 48.47 -8.40 4.69
C MET A 144 49.18 -7.15 4.16
N GLY A 145 48.63 -5.98 4.44
CA GLY A 145 49.22 -4.68 4.12
C GLY A 145 49.23 -3.76 5.32
N ILE A 146 50.32 -3.02 5.54
CA ILE A 146 50.40 -1.94 6.52
C ILE A 146 50.91 -0.72 5.79
N SER A 147 50.08 0.33 5.71
CA SER A 147 50.50 1.64 5.25
C SER A 147 50.48 2.65 6.41
N GLY A 148 51.31 3.69 6.35
CA GLY A 148 51.34 4.75 7.35
C GLY A 148 52.53 5.68 7.17
N GLU A 149 52.55 6.81 7.87
CA GLU A 149 53.60 7.82 7.69
C GLU A 149 54.97 7.38 8.22
N PHE A 150 54.99 6.62 9.31
CA PHE A 150 56.20 6.05 9.89
C PHE A 150 56.02 4.57 10.19
N ILE A 151 56.85 3.71 9.60
CA ILE A 151 56.87 2.27 9.84
C ILE A 151 58.25 1.84 10.35
N THR A 152 58.26 1.12 11.47
CA THR A 152 59.46 0.49 12.05
C THR A 152 59.31 -1.03 11.99
N MET A 153 60.28 -1.72 11.43
CA MET A 153 60.29 -3.18 11.31
C MET A 153 61.54 -3.76 11.95
N ASN A 154 61.37 -4.73 12.85
CA ASN A 154 62.46 -5.53 13.37
C ASN A 154 62.54 -6.84 12.58
N MET A 155 63.62 -7.03 11.83
CA MET A 155 63.80 -8.19 10.93
C MET A 155 64.07 -9.50 11.68
N ASP A 156 64.51 -9.45 12.94
CA ASP A 156 64.81 -10.64 13.76
C ASP A 156 63.59 -11.18 14.52
N SER A 157 62.66 -10.31 14.92
CA SER A 157 61.52 -10.65 15.79
C SER A 157 60.16 -10.60 15.09
N SER A 158 60.16 -10.43 13.76
CA SER A 158 58.95 -10.34 12.93
C SER A 158 57.93 -9.32 13.45
N LEU A 159 58.41 -8.28 14.15
CA LEU A 159 57.61 -7.23 14.76
C LEU A 159 57.63 -5.99 13.87
N ILE A 160 56.46 -5.55 13.44
CA ILE A 160 56.26 -4.31 12.70
C ILE A 160 55.43 -3.35 13.55
N SER A 161 55.83 -2.08 13.56
CA SER A 161 55.15 -1.01 14.25
C SER A 161 54.89 0.12 13.27
N SER A 162 53.72 0.76 13.33
CA SER A 162 53.45 1.96 12.53
C SER A 162 52.73 3.01 13.36
N THR A 163 53.02 4.29 13.09
CA THR A 163 52.43 5.46 13.76
C THR A 163 52.19 6.60 12.77
N PHE A 164 51.30 7.54 13.12
CA PHE A 164 51.04 8.78 12.38
C PHE A 164 52.21 9.78 12.48
N GLY A 165 52.24 10.75 11.56
CA GLY A 165 53.13 11.91 11.58
C GLY A 165 52.49 13.16 12.17
N LEU A 166 53.31 14.11 12.63
CA LEU A 166 52.87 15.40 13.16
C LEU A 166 53.36 16.51 12.23
N ASP A 167 52.44 17.35 11.73
CA ASP A 167 52.80 18.53 10.94
C ASP A 167 53.39 19.63 11.84
N SER A 168 54.02 20.63 11.24
CA SER A 168 54.53 21.87 11.81
C SER A 168 53.55 22.62 12.73
N LEU A 169 52.24 22.42 12.57
CA LEU A 169 51.17 22.97 13.41
C LEU A 169 50.69 22.00 14.52
N GLY A 170 51.30 20.83 14.64
CA GLY A 170 50.94 19.78 15.62
C GLY A 170 49.70 18.97 15.26
N VAL A 171 49.22 19.06 14.02
CA VAL A 171 48.09 18.28 13.50
C VAL A 171 48.59 16.87 13.11
N GLU A 172 47.87 15.84 13.54
CA GLU A 172 48.15 14.44 13.20
C GLU A 172 47.80 14.19 11.72
N PHE A 173 48.67 13.51 10.96
CA PHE A 173 48.40 13.11 9.58
C PHE A 173 49.04 11.75 9.25
N GLY A 174 48.55 11.08 8.20
CA GLY A 174 49.11 9.80 7.72
C GLY A 174 48.90 8.65 8.72
N HIS A 175 47.65 8.48 9.17
CA HIS A 175 47.27 7.42 10.11
C HIS A 175 47.55 6.02 9.53
N PRO A 176 48.10 5.10 10.33
CA PRO A 176 48.31 3.72 9.91
C PRO A 176 47.02 3.02 9.46
N VAL A 177 47.05 2.44 8.25
CA VAL A 177 45.99 1.58 7.72
C VAL A 177 46.52 0.16 7.63
N PHE A 178 45.85 -0.76 8.31
CA PHE A 178 46.14 -2.19 8.28
C PHE A 178 45.09 -2.92 7.45
N ILE A 179 45.50 -3.71 6.47
CA ILE A 179 44.64 -4.46 5.56
C ILE A 179 44.91 -5.94 5.74
N GLU A 180 43.88 -6.73 6.04
CA GLU A 180 43.97 -8.20 6.11
C GLU A 180 42.64 -8.85 5.73
N GLY A 181 42.65 -9.83 4.82
CA GLY A 181 41.45 -10.57 4.41
C GLY A 181 40.36 -9.68 3.78
N GLY A 182 40.73 -8.56 3.16
CA GLY A 182 39.79 -7.60 2.56
C GLY A 182 39.15 -6.60 3.53
N THR A 183 39.51 -6.63 4.82
CA THR A 183 39.06 -5.63 5.81
C THR A 183 40.15 -4.60 6.07
N GLU A 184 39.80 -3.32 5.99
CA GLU A 184 40.68 -2.19 6.30
C GLU A 184 40.44 -1.74 7.75
N TYR A 185 41.52 -1.53 8.50
CA TYR A 185 41.50 -1.04 9.87
C TYR A 185 42.35 0.21 9.95
N GLU A 186 41.76 1.32 10.37
CA GLU A 186 42.49 2.57 10.58
C GLU A 186 42.82 2.73 12.06
N MET A 187 44.05 3.14 12.37
CA MET A 187 44.49 3.33 13.76
C MET A 187 45.53 4.43 13.91
N LYS A 188 45.73 4.93 15.15
CA LYS A 188 46.82 5.87 15.44
C LYS A 188 48.17 5.18 15.61
N GLY A 189 48.18 3.95 16.12
CA GLY A 189 49.41 3.19 16.25
C GLY A 189 49.17 1.70 16.31
N VAL A 190 50.05 0.93 15.68
CA VAL A 190 49.97 -0.53 15.65
C VAL A 190 51.32 -1.15 15.96
N LYS A 191 51.30 -2.26 16.68
CA LYS A 191 52.41 -3.21 16.82
C LYS A 191 51.89 -4.58 16.46
N TYR A 192 52.34 -5.12 15.34
CA TYR A 192 51.92 -6.40 14.79
C TYR A 192 53.08 -7.38 14.76
N ASN A 193 52.83 -8.64 15.10
CA ASN A 193 53.80 -9.71 15.02
C ASN A 193 53.33 -10.73 13.96
N PHE A 194 54.11 -10.88 12.89
CA PHE A 194 53.74 -11.72 11.74
C PHE A 194 53.70 -13.21 12.05
N GLU A 195 54.49 -13.70 13.01
CA GLU A 195 54.54 -15.12 13.40
C GLU A 195 53.28 -15.53 14.17
N THR A 196 52.90 -14.74 15.18
CA THR A 196 51.77 -15.04 16.06
C THR A 196 50.43 -14.50 15.55
N ARG A 197 50.45 -13.66 14.49
CA ARG A 197 49.29 -12.93 13.93
C ARG A 197 48.52 -12.14 14.99
N LYS A 198 49.24 -11.57 15.96
CA LYS A 198 48.68 -10.76 17.05
C LYS A 198 49.08 -9.31 16.88
N ALA A 199 48.13 -8.42 17.13
CA ALA A 199 48.35 -6.98 17.09
C ALA A 199 48.00 -6.34 18.43
N PHE A 200 48.80 -5.37 18.87
CA PHE A 200 48.38 -4.35 19.82
C PHE A 200 48.17 -3.05 19.06
N ILE A 201 46.97 -2.48 19.20
CA ILE A 201 46.52 -1.32 18.46
C ILE A 201 46.11 -0.24 19.46
N HIS A 202 46.58 0.98 19.22
CA HIS A 202 46.21 2.18 19.94
C HIS A 202 45.28 3.02 19.05
N ASN A 203 44.10 3.36 19.60
CA ASN A 203 43.01 4.05 18.91
C ASN A 203 42.69 3.39 17.57
N VAL A 204 41.89 2.32 17.59
CA VAL A 204 41.39 1.66 16.38
C VAL A 204 39.97 2.11 16.08
N ILE A 205 39.68 2.38 14.82
CA ILE A 205 38.31 2.54 14.31
C ILE A 205 37.98 1.28 13.51
N THR A 206 36.88 0.63 13.88
CA THR A 206 36.37 -0.54 13.16
C THR A 206 34.90 -0.35 12.83
N GLN A 207 34.53 -0.57 11.58
CA GLN A 207 33.13 -0.55 11.15
C GLN A 207 32.57 -1.98 11.17
N GLN A 208 31.38 -2.16 11.75
CA GLN A 208 30.67 -3.43 11.82
C GLN A 208 29.17 -3.19 11.58
N GLY A 209 28.65 -3.62 10.42
CA GLY A 209 27.28 -3.33 10.01
C GLY A 209 27.02 -1.82 9.86
N GLU A 210 25.94 -1.31 10.47
CA GLU A 210 25.63 0.13 10.54
C GLU A 210 26.38 0.89 11.67
N GLY A 211 27.19 0.19 12.47
CA GLY A 211 27.85 0.74 13.66
C GLY A 211 29.36 0.85 13.53
N HIS A 212 29.92 1.86 14.20
CA HIS A 212 31.34 2.12 14.35
C HIS A 212 31.77 1.87 15.80
N ILE A 213 32.85 1.13 15.96
CA ILE A 213 33.49 0.86 17.26
C ILE A 213 34.86 1.56 17.26
N VAL A 214 35.01 2.54 18.14
CA VAL A 214 36.26 3.27 18.36
C VAL A 214 36.85 2.82 19.68
N ALA A 215 38.03 2.21 19.70
CA ALA A 215 38.64 1.70 20.93
C ALA A 215 40.03 2.29 21.17
N ASN A 216 40.26 2.81 22.38
CA ASN A 216 41.55 3.39 22.76
C ASN A 216 42.67 2.35 22.79
N GLU A 217 42.37 1.15 23.31
CA GLU A 217 43.29 0.02 23.34
C GLU A 217 42.58 -1.20 22.77
N ALA A 218 43.15 -1.80 21.73
CA ALA A 218 42.65 -3.03 21.14
C ALA A 218 43.77 -4.06 20.98
N LYS A 219 43.43 -5.32 21.21
CA LYS A 219 44.30 -6.48 20.95
C LYS A 219 43.63 -7.39 19.95
N LYS A 220 44.26 -7.57 18.79
CA LYS A 220 43.86 -8.53 17.77
C LYS A 220 44.47 -9.90 18.05
N ASN A 221 43.68 -10.95 17.94
CA ASN A 221 44.14 -12.34 18.05
C ASN A 221 44.22 -13.01 16.67
N ALA A 222 44.84 -14.20 16.64
CA ALA A 222 45.00 -15.00 15.43
C ALA A 222 43.66 -15.48 14.81
N ASP A 223 42.57 -15.51 15.57
CA ASP A 223 41.21 -15.83 15.10
C ASP A 223 40.45 -14.61 14.56
N ASN A 224 41.14 -13.50 14.30
CA ASN A 224 40.59 -12.18 13.94
C ASN A 224 39.66 -11.55 14.99
N SER A 225 39.55 -12.10 16.22
CA SER A 225 38.79 -11.45 17.28
C SER A 225 39.57 -10.29 17.91
N PHE A 226 38.85 -9.23 18.27
CA PHE A 226 39.42 -8.05 18.94
C PHE A 226 38.97 -8.00 20.39
N TYR A 227 39.92 -7.88 21.31
CA TYR A 227 39.65 -7.46 22.69
C TYR A 227 39.92 -5.98 22.83
N MET A 228 38.89 -5.22 23.14
CA MET A 228 38.94 -3.76 23.23
C MET A 228 38.71 -3.30 24.67
N ARG A 229 39.37 -2.21 25.06
CA ARG A 229 39.20 -1.55 26.36
C ARG A 229 38.95 -0.06 26.14
N ASN A 230 38.03 0.50 26.93
CA ASN A 230 37.58 1.88 26.81
C ASN A 230 37.14 2.18 25.36
N ALA A 231 36.16 1.41 24.88
CA ALA A 231 35.64 1.53 23.54
C ALA A 231 34.34 2.35 23.51
N LYS A 232 34.07 3.01 22.40
CA LYS A 232 32.83 3.71 22.11
C LYS A 232 32.14 2.96 20.98
N TYR A 233 30.87 2.62 21.15
CA TYR A 233 30.01 2.12 20.06
C TYR A 233 29.02 3.20 19.66
N THR A 234 29.01 3.57 18.38
CA THR A 234 28.14 4.62 17.84
C THR A 234 27.70 4.26 16.43
N THR A 235 26.55 4.74 15.99
CA THR A 235 26.13 4.70 14.57
C THR A 235 26.28 6.08 13.93
N CYS A 236 27.15 6.91 14.51
CA CYS A 236 27.52 8.22 14.01
C CYS A 236 28.82 8.08 13.24
N ASP A 237 28.86 8.68 12.05
CA ASP A 237 30.07 8.72 11.23
C ASP A 237 31.11 9.70 11.78
N ARG A 238 30.77 10.50 12.80
CA ARG A 238 31.74 11.32 13.56
C ARG A 238 32.37 10.50 14.65
N HIS A 239 33.65 10.18 14.52
CA HIS A 239 34.33 9.22 15.40
C HIS A 239 34.92 9.85 16.67
N ASP A 240 35.41 11.10 16.60
CA ASP A 240 36.02 11.77 17.76
C ASP A 240 34.95 12.27 18.75
N HIS A 241 33.94 12.98 18.22
CA HIS A 241 32.80 13.51 18.96
C HIS A 241 31.45 13.04 18.39
N PRO A 242 31.11 11.74 18.53
CA PRO A 242 29.82 11.22 18.11
C PRO A 242 28.68 11.86 18.94
N HIS A 243 27.56 12.16 18.28
CA HIS A 243 26.38 12.76 18.95
C HIS A 243 25.87 11.89 20.10
N PHE A 244 26.05 10.57 20.01
CA PHE A 244 25.82 9.63 21.08
C PHE A 244 26.73 8.42 20.92
N TYR A 245 27.08 7.77 22.02
CA TYR A 245 27.79 6.49 22.01
C TYR A 245 27.49 5.70 23.27
N LEU A 246 27.55 4.38 23.17
CA LEU A 246 27.67 3.51 24.32
C LEU A 246 29.14 3.42 24.69
N ASN A 247 29.49 3.90 25.88
CA ASN A 247 30.83 3.74 26.42
C ASN A 247 30.96 2.33 27.00
N LEU A 248 31.89 1.56 26.45
CA LEU A 248 32.15 0.16 26.72
C LEU A 248 33.45 0.05 27.52
N SER A 249 33.35 -0.40 28.78
CA SER A 249 34.54 -0.62 29.62
C SER A 249 35.50 -1.64 29.00
N LYS A 250 34.95 -2.77 28.53
CA LYS A 250 35.64 -3.83 27.79
C LYS A 250 34.68 -4.39 26.74
N ALA A 251 35.20 -4.78 25.59
CA ALA A 251 34.42 -5.45 24.56
C ALA A 251 35.23 -6.57 23.89
N LYS A 252 34.55 -7.63 23.50
CA LYS A 252 35.05 -8.64 22.55
C LYS A 252 34.27 -8.49 21.26
N VAL A 253 34.95 -8.12 20.19
CA VAL A 253 34.37 -8.01 18.85
C VAL A 253 34.79 -9.24 18.07
N ARG A 254 33.79 -9.98 17.58
CA ARG A 254 33.99 -11.04 16.58
C ARG A 254 33.41 -10.51 15.26
N PRO A 255 34.27 -10.17 14.29
CA PRO A 255 33.82 -9.69 12.98
C PRO A 255 32.74 -10.60 12.39
N ASP A 256 31.73 -10.02 11.75
CA ASP A 256 30.60 -10.70 11.10
C ASP A 256 29.74 -11.60 12.00
N LYS A 257 29.92 -11.53 13.33
CA LYS A 257 29.22 -12.37 14.29
C LYS A 257 28.54 -11.58 15.40
N ASP A 258 29.31 -10.99 16.31
CA ASP A 258 28.77 -10.25 17.45
C ASP A 258 29.79 -9.39 18.20
N VAL A 259 29.26 -8.49 19.03
CA VAL A 259 29.99 -7.75 20.06
C VAL A 259 29.42 -8.10 21.42
N VAL A 260 30.29 -8.60 22.30
CA VAL A 260 29.98 -8.81 23.71
C VAL A 260 30.70 -7.75 24.51
N THR A 261 29.96 -6.96 25.30
CA THR A 261 30.54 -5.90 26.13
C THR A 261 30.44 -6.25 27.60
N GLY A 262 31.41 -5.78 28.39
CA GLY A 262 31.23 -5.63 29.83
C GLY A 262 30.26 -4.48 30.15
N PRO A 263 30.37 -3.89 31.36
CA PRO A 263 29.55 -2.76 31.74
C PRO A 263 29.62 -1.64 30.70
N ALA A 264 28.44 -1.20 30.26
CA ALA A 264 28.24 -0.20 29.23
C ALA A 264 27.22 0.85 29.68
N TRP A 265 27.42 2.11 29.32
CA TRP A 265 26.47 3.19 29.62
C TRP A 265 26.36 4.13 28.43
N LEU A 266 25.19 4.75 28.31
CA LEU A 266 24.90 5.69 27.23
C LEU A 266 25.52 7.06 27.55
N VAL A 267 26.18 7.63 26.55
CA VAL A 267 26.69 8.99 26.56
C VAL A 267 26.03 9.73 25.40
N VAL A 268 25.42 10.87 25.68
CA VAL A 268 24.77 11.72 24.66
C VAL A 268 25.42 13.09 24.73
N ALA A 269 25.91 13.59 23.60
CA ALA A 269 26.65 14.86 23.51
C ALA A 269 27.78 14.97 24.56
N ASP A 270 28.57 13.90 24.73
CA ASP A 270 29.63 13.75 25.73
C ASP A 270 29.18 13.86 27.21
N VAL A 271 27.87 13.87 27.47
CA VAL A 271 27.30 13.81 28.82
C VAL A 271 26.90 12.37 29.15
N PRO A 272 27.58 11.71 30.10
CA PRO A 272 27.25 10.35 30.50
C PRO A 272 25.91 10.29 31.25
N LEU A 273 24.98 9.48 30.75
CA LEU A 273 23.70 9.18 31.40
C LEU A 273 23.89 7.99 32.34
N PHE A 274 24.49 8.26 33.51
CA PHE A 274 24.73 7.26 34.55
C PHE A 274 23.51 6.53 35.15
N PRO A 275 22.23 6.97 35.03
CA PRO A 275 21.12 6.19 35.56
C PRO A 275 20.89 4.85 34.83
N ILE A 276 21.47 4.66 33.63
CA ILE A 276 21.26 3.49 32.78
C ILE A 276 22.62 2.83 32.51
N VAL A 277 23.09 2.04 33.47
CA VAL A 277 24.29 1.18 33.29
C VAL A 277 23.82 -0.23 32.97
N LEU A 278 24.17 -0.71 31.78
CA LEU A 278 23.99 -2.10 31.37
C LEU A 278 25.16 -2.91 31.93
N PRO A 279 24.94 -3.99 32.70
CA PRO A 279 26.03 -4.80 33.24
C PRO A 279 26.83 -5.53 32.15
N PHE A 280 26.17 -5.86 31.05
CA PHE A 280 26.73 -6.35 29.80
C PHE A 280 25.77 -6.01 28.66
N ALA A 281 26.28 -5.92 27.43
CA ALA A 281 25.45 -5.80 26.23
C ALA A 281 25.93 -6.81 25.17
N PHE A 282 24.99 -7.28 24.36
CA PHE A 282 25.24 -8.22 23.28
C PHE A 282 24.63 -7.66 21.98
N PHE A 283 25.48 -7.34 21.01
CA PHE A 283 25.07 -6.85 19.70
C PHE A 283 25.36 -7.92 18.65
N PRO A 284 24.36 -8.68 18.19
CA PRO A 284 24.56 -9.63 17.10
C PRO A 284 24.67 -8.89 15.75
N PHE A 285 25.63 -9.27 14.93
CA PHE A 285 25.78 -8.81 13.54
C PHE A 285 25.31 -9.89 12.58
N THR A 286 24.09 -10.39 12.76
CA THR A 286 23.54 -11.37 11.82
C THR A 286 22.94 -10.65 10.63
N THR A 287 23.48 -10.89 9.44
CA THR A 287 22.85 -10.50 8.17
C THR A 287 21.60 -11.35 7.86
N THR A 288 21.40 -12.44 8.61
CA THR A 288 20.31 -13.40 8.43
C THR A 288 19.09 -13.07 9.28
N TYR A 289 17.92 -13.28 8.66
CA TYR A 289 16.59 -13.13 9.22
C TYR A 289 16.40 -13.99 10.49
N SER A 290 16.31 -13.37 11.67
CA SER A 290 16.36 -14.05 12.98
C SER A 290 15.25 -13.64 13.95
N SER A 291 14.94 -14.53 14.89
CA SER A 291 13.92 -14.32 15.93
C SER A 291 14.50 -13.53 17.12
N GLY A 292 13.70 -12.67 17.76
CA GLY A 292 14.20 -11.79 18.83
C GLY A 292 13.11 -11.21 19.73
N ILE A 293 13.53 -10.66 20.87
CA ILE A 293 12.63 -9.97 21.81
C ILE A 293 12.35 -8.57 21.29
N ILE A 294 11.08 -8.13 21.34
CA ILE A 294 10.65 -6.78 21.02
C ILE A 294 10.55 -6.01 22.34
N MET A 295 11.31 -4.93 22.49
CA MET A 295 11.31 -4.14 23.72
C MET A 295 10.02 -3.33 23.88
N PRO A 296 9.39 -3.32 25.09
CA PRO A 296 8.23 -2.48 25.35
C PRO A 296 8.60 -0.99 25.41
N SER A 297 7.70 -0.13 24.93
CA SER A 297 7.70 1.29 25.25
C SER A 297 7.04 1.53 26.61
N TYR A 298 7.62 2.38 27.44
CA TYR A 298 6.98 2.85 28.69
C TYR A 298 6.38 4.24 28.51
N GLY A 299 5.42 4.60 29.36
CA GLY A 299 4.81 5.93 29.40
C GLY A 299 3.69 6.00 30.43
N ASP A 300 2.94 7.08 30.43
CA ASP A 300 1.80 7.30 31.33
C ASP A 300 0.59 7.88 30.59
N GLU A 301 -0.59 7.60 31.14
CA GLU A 301 -1.87 8.12 30.67
C GLU A 301 -2.78 8.40 31.87
N MET A 302 -3.51 9.52 31.88
CA MET A 302 -4.29 9.93 33.06
C MET A 302 -5.40 8.92 33.41
N ASN A 303 -6.04 8.33 32.39
CA ASN A 303 -7.15 7.39 32.57
C ASN A 303 -6.73 5.95 32.88
N ARG A 304 -5.61 5.48 32.32
CA ARG A 304 -5.16 4.07 32.42
C ARG A 304 -3.90 3.87 33.27
N GLY A 305 -3.24 4.95 33.67
CA GLY A 305 -2.03 4.94 34.49
C GLY A 305 -0.75 4.73 33.67
N PHE A 306 0.34 4.36 34.35
CA PHE A 306 1.59 3.98 33.70
C PHE A 306 1.39 2.72 32.86
N TYR A 307 2.10 2.63 31.75
CA TYR A 307 1.98 1.49 30.83
C TYR A 307 3.32 0.98 30.32
N LEU A 308 3.32 -0.30 29.94
CA LEU A 308 4.32 -0.92 29.09
C LEU A 308 3.60 -1.45 27.85
N GLN A 309 3.91 -0.90 26.69
CA GLN A 309 3.21 -1.17 25.42
C GLN A 309 4.16 -1.76 24.39
N ASN A 310 3.65 -2.62 23.49
CA ASN A 310 4.39 -3.17 22.35
C ASN A 310 5.58 -4.09 22.72
N GLY A 311 5.65 -4.59 23.95
CA GLY A 311 6.66 -5.58 24.33
C GLY A 311 6.27 -6.96 23.82
N GLY A 312 7.21 -7.78 23.35
CA GLY A 312 6.83 -9.03 22.71
C GLY A 312 7.98 -9.88 22.19
N TYR A 313 7.66 -10.78 21.27
CA TYR A 313 8.63 -11.63 20.60
C TYR A 313 8.35 -11.69 19.10
N TYR A 314 9.42 -11.55 18.32
CA TYR A 314 9.44 -11.68 16.87
C TYR A 314 9.91 -13.08 16.49
N LEU A 315 9.09 -13.80 15.73
CA LEU A 315 9.35 -15.13 15.22
C LEU A 315 9.62 -15.05 13.71
N ALA A 316 10.87 -15.30 13.36
CA ALA A 316 11.31 -15.55 11.99
C ALA A 316 10.98 -17.01 11.60
N ILE A 317 9.72 -17.29 11.24
CA ILE A 317 9.26 -18.66 10.96
C ILE A 317 9.88 -19.20 9.66
N SER A 318 9.93 -18.38 8.61
CA SER A 318 10.55 -18.73 7.31
C SER A 318 10.84 -17.47 6.50
N ASP A 319 11.60 -17.60 5.41
CA ASP A 319 11.84 -16.51 4.43
C ASP A 319 10.56 -15.93 3.80
N TYR A 320 9.43 -16.62 3.95
CA TYR A 320 8.15 -16.21 3.37
C TYR A 320 7.12 -15.71 4.39
N ILE A 321 7.31 -15.98 5.68
CA ILE A 321 6.31 -15.69 6.73
C ILE A 321 7.02 -15.27 8.02
N ASP A 322 6.60 -14.13 8.55
CA ASP A 322 6.98 -13.64 9.87
C ASP A 322 5.81 -13.64 10.85
N LEU A 323 6.10 -13.60 12.15
CA LEU A 323 5.08 -13.43 13.19
C LEU A 323 5.65 -12.64 14.37
N SER A 324 5.10 -11.45 14.65
CA SER A 324 5.33 -10.70 15.89
C SER A 324 4.13 -10.85 16.82
N ILE A 325 4.38 -11.25 18.06
CA ILE A 325 3.38 -11.27 19.13
C ILE A 325 3.78 -10.20 20.15
N THR A 326 2.94 -9.19 20.34
CA THR A 326 3.17 -8.08 21.27
C THR A 326 2.06 -8.00 22.30
N GLY A 327 2.40 -7.58 23.52
CA GLY A 327 1.48 -7.32 24.60
C GLY A 327 1.61 -5.90 25.10
N GLU A 328 0.59 -5.47 25.83
CA GLU A 328 0.59 -4.21 26.56
C GLU A 328 -0.14 -4.36 27.89
N ILE A 329 0.34 -3.64 28.90
CA ILE A 329 -0.21 -3.66 30.25
C ILE A 329 -0.18 -2.26 30.84
N TYR A 330 -1.23 -1.92 31.59
CA TYR A 330 -1.43 -0.62 32.22
C TYR A 330 -1.68 -0.80 33.72
N THR A 331 -1.19 0.11 34.56
CA THR A 331 -1.29 -0.02 36.03
C THR A 331 -2.72 0.04 36.55
N LYS A 332 -3.66 0.68 35.85
CA LYS A 332 -5.10 0.69 36.21
C LYS A 332 -5.89 -0.52 35.65
N GLY A 333 -5.20 -1.58 35.23
CA GLY A 333 -5.81 -2.87 34.87
C GLY A 333 -6.24 -3.03 33.41
N SER A 334 -5.92 -2.06 32.54
CA SER A 334 -6.05 -2.24 31.09
C SER A 334 -4.94 -3.14 30.56
N TRP A 335 -5.23 -3.93 29.53
CA TRP A 335 -4.23 -4.78 28.87
C TRP A 335 -4.63 -5.06 27.43
N GLY A 336 -3.65 -5.39 26.59
CA GLY A 336 -3.86 -5.69 25.18
C GLY A 336 -2.89 -6.73 24.66
N LEU A 337 -3.28 -7.35 23.54
CA LEU A 337 -2.51 -8.36 22.83
C LEU A 337 -2.61 -8.09 21.33
N GLY A 338 -1.47 -7.94 20.69
CA GLY A 338 -1.30 -7.79 19.25
C GLY A 338 -0.59 -8.98 18.64
N THR A 339 -1.06 -9.42 17.49
CA THR A 339 -0.37 -10.39 16.64
C THR A 339 -0.29 -9.82 15.23
N ARG A 340 0.89 -9.79 14.64
CA ARG A 340 1.09 -9.33 13.26
C ARG A 340 1.95 -10.34 12.52
N SER A 341 1.52 -10.72 11.33
CA SER A 341 2.23 -11.62 10.44
C SER A 341 2.24 -11.05 9.04
N ASN A 342 3.41 -10.91 8.46
CA ASN A 342 3.61 -10.60 7.07
C ASN A 342 3.96 -11.89 6.34
N TYR A 343 3.37 -12.07 5.17
CA TYR A 343 3.69 -13.20 4.33
C TYR A 343 3.88 -12.76 2.88
N ARG A 344 4.93 -13.24 2.25
CA ARG A 344 5.26 -12.91 0.86
C ARG A 344 5.97 -14.08 0.20
N LYS A 345 5.38 -14.57 -0.88
CA LYS A 345 6.01 -15.52 -1.78
C LYS A 345 6.04 -14.94 -3.18
N ARG A 346 7.26 -14.67 -3.68
CA ARG A 346 7.48 -14.04 -4.99
C ARG A 346 6.74 -14.82 -6.09
N TYR A 347 6.07 -14.10 -6.98
CA TYR A 347 5.24 -14.65 -8.06
C TYR A 347 4.04 -15.50 -7.61
N LYS A 348 3.66 -15.46 -6.34
CA LYS A 348 2.47 -16.17 -5.83
C LYS A 348 1.51 -15.25 -5.11
N TYR A 349 1.92 -14.71 -3.97
CA TYR A 349 1.04 -13.88 -3.15
C TYR A 349 1.84 -13.03 -2.17
N SER A 350 1.25 -11.94 -1.73
CA SER A 350 1.74 -11.13 -0.61
C SER A 350 0.58 -10.63 0.23
N GLY A 351 0.84 -10.40 1.51
CA GLY A 351 -0.16 -9.82 2.39
C GLY A 351 0.35 -9.68 3.81
N ASN A 352 -0.50 -9.07 4.64
CA ASN A 352 -0.30 -8.97 6.08
C ASN A 352 -1.57 -9.35 6.81
N PHE A 353 -1.42 -9.90 8.00
CA PHE A 353 -2.50 -10.27 8.91
C PHE A 353 -2.17 -9.69 10.28
N ASN A 354 -3.03 -8.82 10.79
CA ASN A 354 -2.87 -8.14 12.06
C ASN A 354 -4.15 -8.27 12.86
N VAL A 355 -4.04 -8.82 14.05
CA VAL A 355 -5.12 -8.89 15.03
C VAL A 355 -4.66 -8.18 16.29
N TYR A 356 -5.52 -7.34 16.83
CA TYR A 356 -5.24 -6.61 18.05
C TYR A 356 -6.49 -6.61 18.93
N TYR A 357 -6.31 -7.08 20.15
CA TYR A 357 -7.34 -7.13 21.18
C TYR A 357 -6.93 -6.21 22.32
N LEU A 358 -7.84 -5.36 22.76
CA LEU A 358 -7.62 -4.39 23.82
C LEU A 358 -8.76 -4.47 24.83
N ASN A 359 -8.44 -4.67 26.10
CA ASN A 359 -9.37 -4.58 27.21
C ASN A 359 -9.06 -3.29 27.99
N THR A 360 -9.86 -2.26 27.76
CA THR A 360 -9.74 -0.94 28.39
C THR A 360 -10.60 -0.89 29.64
N VAL A 361 -9.96 -0.65 30.78
CA VAL A 361 -10.60 -0.41 32.08
C VAL A 361 -10.42 1.06 32.43
N THR A 362 -11.53 1.77 32.64
CA THR A 362 -11.55 3.17 33.03
C THR A 362 -12.24 3.32 34.39
N GLY A 363 -11.59 4.04 35.30
CA GLY A 363 -12.06 4.26 36.67
C GLY A 363 -11.58 3.18 37.66
N GLU A 364 -11.78 3.45 38.95
CA GLU A 364 -11.37 2.54 40.02
C GLU A 364 -12.45 1.50 40.32
N LYS A 365 -12.03 0.25 40.50
CA LYS A 365 -12.96 -0.86 40.76
C LYS A 365 -13.78 -0.64 42.04
N GLU A 366 -13.21 0.03 43.04
CA GLU A 366 -13.85 0.34 44.32
C GLU A 366 -14.99 1.35 44.17
N LEU A 367 -14.93 2.22 43.15
CA LEU A 367 -15.99 3.18 42.85
C LEU A 367 -17.21 2.52 42.19
N LYS A 368 -17.11 1.27 41.74
CA LYS A 368 -18.24 0.53 41.15
C LYS A 368 -19.43 0.42 42.11
N ASP A 369 -19.16 0.30 43.41
CA ASP A 369 -20.19 0.09 44.43
C ASP A 369 -20.84 1.42 44.87
N VAL A 370 -20.16 2.54 44.69
CA VAL A 370 -20.61 3.89 45.11
C VAL A 370 -21.18 4.70 43.94
N ALA A 371 -20.55 4.62 42.78
CA ALA A 371 -20.93 5.30 41.55
C ALA A 371 -20.70 4.35 40.35
N PRO A 372 -21.70 3.53 39.98
CA PRO A 372 -21.57 2.54 38.91
C PRO A 372 -21.14 3.12 37.55
N GLU A 373 -21.44 4.40 37.31
CA GLU A 373 -21.06 5.13 36.09
C GLU A 373 -19.56 5.51 36.04
N ALA A 374 -18.88 5.55 37.19
CA ALA A 374 -17.47 5.90 37.29
C ALA A 374 -16.52 4.76 36.88
N TYR A 375 -17.02 3.51 36.78
CA TYR A 375 -16.25 2.33 36.37
C TYR A 375 -16.81 1.73 35.07
N SER A 376 -15.97 1.62 34.04
CA SER A 376 -16.37 1.00 32.78
C SER A 376 -15.28 0.09 32.20
N VAL A 377 -15.72 -0.99 31.53
CA VAL A 377 -14.84 -1.92 30.83
C VAL A 377 -15.27 -2.00 29.37
N ALA A 378 -14.35 -1.66 28.47
CA ALA A 378 -14.53 -1.76 27.03
C ALA A 378 -13.60 -2.85 26.46
N LYS A 379 -14.16 -3.73 25.64
CA LYS A 379 -13.42 -4.77 24.93
C LYS A 379 -13.42 -4.43 23.46
N ASP A 380 -12.24 -4.18 22.92
CA ASP A 380 -12.03 -3.81 21.54
C ASP A 380 -11.26 -4.91 20.80
N LEU A 381 -11.73 -5.20 19.59
CA LEU A 381 -11.10 -6.15 18.68
C LEU A 381 -10.91 -5.48 17.34
N ARG A 382 -9.71 -5.63 16.79
CA ARG A 382 -9.33 -5.15 15.47
C ARG A 382 -8.72 -6.30 14.68
N ILE A 383 -9.16 -6.45 13.45
CA ILE A 383 -8.63 -7.40 12.48
C ILE A 383 -8.35 -6.64 11.18
N ASN A 384 -7.09 -6.62 10.79
CA ASN A 384 -6.60 -6.07 9.55
C ASN A 384 -5.96 -7.20 8.74
N TRP A 385 -6.54 -7.54 7.61
CA TRP A 385 -5.97 -8.55 6.71
C TRP A 385 -5.95 -8.01 5.29
N THR A 386 -4.75 -7.96 4.73
CA THR A 386 -4.55 -7.66 3.31
C THR A 386 -3.99 -8.88 2.62
N HIS A 387 -4.51 -9.18 1.43
CA HIS A 387 -4.02 -10.24 0.57
C HIS A 387 -4.08 -9.79 -0.88
N SER A 388 -2.99 -9.99 -1.61
CA SER A 388 -2.91 -9.79 -3.04
C SER A 388 -2.24 -11.01 -3.67
N GLN A 389 -2.98 -11.70 -4.53
CA GLN A 389 -2.40 -12.75 -5.35
C GLN A 389 -1.72 -12.12 -6.58
N ASP A 390 -0.51 -12.57 -6.89
CA ASP A 390 0.19 -12.13 -8.10
C ASP A 390 -0.55 -12.68 -9.34
N PRO A 391 -0.93 -11.84 -10.33
CA PRO A 391 -1.55 -12.32 -11.57
C PRO A 391 -0.70 -13.36 -12.32
N LYS A 392 0.63 -13.37 -12.11
CA LYS A 392 1.53 -14.38 -12.69
C LYS A 392 1.35 -15.77 -12.09
N ALA A 393 0.81 -15.91 -10.88
CA ALA A 393 0.52 -17.22 -10.30
C ALA A 393 -0.67 -17.91 -10.98
N ASN A 394 -1.66 -17.15 -11.42
CA ASN A 394 -2.79 -17.66 -12.18
C ASN A 394 -3.49 -16.52 -12.94
N MET A 395 -3.41 -16.56 -14.28
CA MET A 395 -4.03 -15.56 -15.16
C MET A 395 -5.57 -15.64 -15.18
N TYR A 396 -6.12 -16.76 -14.73
CA TYR A 396 -7.55 -17.06 -14.73
C TYR A 396 -8.19 -16.95 -13.35
N ARG A 397 -7.41 -16.91 -12.27
CA ARG A 397 -7.91 -16.83 -10.90
C ARG A 397 -7.15 -15.80 -10.08
N THR A 398 -7.88 -14.82 -9.57
CA THR A 398 -7.31 -13.81 -8.66
C THR A 398 -8.10 -13.78 -7.35
N LEU A 399 -7.38 -13.81 -6.24
CA LEU A 399 -7.88 -13.56 -4.90
C LEU A 399 -7.30 -12.24 -4.38
N SER A 400 -8.17 -11.36 -3.90
CA SER A 400 -7.78 -10.16 -3.18
C SER A 400 -8.61 -10.01 -1.91
N ALA A 401 -7.98 -9.59 -0.83
CA ALA A 401 -8.65 -9.31 0.44
C ALA A 401 -8.16 -7.97 1.01
N SER A 402 -9.10 -7.18 1.50
CA SER A 402 -8.87 -5.96 2.26
C SER A 402 -9.88 -5.94 3.39
N VAL A 403 -9.56 -6.64 4.47
CA VAL A 403 -10.38 -6.71 5.67
C VAL A 403 -9.87 -5.67 6.65
N ASN A 404 -10.76 -4.77 7.07
CA ASN A 404 -10.54 -3.79 8.12
C ASN A 404 -11.75 -3.82 9.04
N PHE A 405 -11.76 -4.79 9.94
CA PHE A 405 -12.78 -4.96 10.96
C PHE A 405 -12.26 -4.31 12.24
N SER A 406 -13.04 -3.44 12.88
CA SER A 406 -12.79 -3.15 14.29
C SER A 406 -14.05 -2.73 15.02
N THR A 407 -14.14 -3.10 16.30
CA THR A 407 -15.26 -2.76 17.17
C THR A 407 -15.54 -1.26 17.15
N SER A 408 -16.80 -0.90 17.42
CA SER A 408 -17.28 0.49 17.35
C SER A 408 -16.50 1.48 18.24
N ARG A 409 -15.93 1.03 19.35
CA ARG A 409 -15.17 1.87 20.30
C ARG A 409 -13.64 1.86 20.09
N ASN A 410 -13.12 0.99 19.24
CA ASN A 410 -11.68 0.80 19.05
C ASN A 410 -10.95 2.07 18.61
N ASN A 411 -11.54 2.89 17.73
CA ASN A 411 -10.86 4.06 17.17
C ASN A 411 -10.60 5.16 18.21
N HIS A 412 -11.33 5.13 19.34
CA HIS A 412 -11.21 6.08 20.43
C HIS A 412 -10.40 5.54 21.61
N ASN A 413 -10.39 4.22 21.83
CA ASN A 413 -9.67 3.59 22.93
C ASN A 413 -8.20 3.26 22.59
N ASP A 414 -7.89 3.05 21.31
CA ASP A 414 -6.55 2.72 20.85
C ASP A 414 -5.67 3.99 20.75
N LEU A 415 -4.70 4.09 21.65
CA LEU A 415 -3.77 5.22 21.72
C LEU A 415 -2.98 5.42 20.42
N SER A 416 -2.69 4.34 19.68
CA SER A 416 -1.95 4.41 18.42
C SER A 416 -2.74 5.07 17.28
N ARG A 417 -4.08 5.11 17.38
CA ARG A 417 -4.98 5.69 16.37
C ARG A 417 -5.51 7.07 16.73
N LEU A 418 -5.49 7.41 18.01
CA LEU A 418 -5.97 8.68 18.55
C LEU A 418 -5.33 9.91 17.89
N TYR A 419 -4.04 9.81 17.54
CA TYR A 419 -3.25 10.87 16.89
C TYR A 419 -3.37 10.91 15.36
N SER A 420 -4.19 10.04 14.78
CA SER A 420 -4.31 9.84 13.34
C SER A 420 -5.72 10.17 12.86
N ARG A 421 -5.90 10.46 11.57
CA ARG A 421 -7.21 10.80 11.00
C ARG A 421 -8.23 9.67 11.19
N GLU A 422 -7.74 8.45 11.34
CA GLU A 422 -8.48 7.21 11.57
C GLU A 422 -9.37 7.28 12.82
N ALA A 423 -9.03 8.09 13.84
CA ALA A 423 -9.89 8.35 14.99
C ALA A 423 -11.24 8.97 14.60
N SER A 424 -11.26 9.79 13.54
CA SER A 424 -12.48 10.40 12.99
C SER A 424 -13.23 9.52 11.99
N ASN A 425 -12.63 8.39 11.58
CA ASN A 425 -13.25 7.49 10.62
C ASN A 425 -14.33 6.61 11.29
N ASN A 426 -15.58 6.95 11.04
CA ASN A 426 -16.74 6.21 11.56
C ASN A 426 -17.18 5.04 10.67
N THR A 427 -16.64 4.92 9.45
CA THR A 427 -17.01 3.90 8.47
C THR A 427 -15.86 2.97 8.17
N LYS A 428 -16.04 1.68 8.39
CA LYS A 428 -15.02 0.66 8.12
C LYS A 428 -15.58 -0.33 7.11
N SER A 429 -14.91 -0.46 5.98
CA SER A 429 -15.26 -1.44 4.95
C SER A 429 -14.23 -2.58 4.95
N SER A 430 -14.75 -3.79 4.80
CA SER A 430 -13.98 -5.00 4.59
C SER A 430 -14.49 -5.66 3.32
N SER A 431 -13.59 -6.07 2.44
CA SER A 431 -13.93 -6.78 1.22
C SER A 431 -13.00 -7.96 0.98
N VAL A 432 -13.57 -9.07 0.52
CA VAL A 432 -12.82 -10.22 0.00
C VAL A 432 -13.41 -10.53 -1.36
N ASN A 433 -12.57 -10.57 -2.38
CA ASN A 433 -12.97 -10.78 -3.75
C ASN A 433 -12.19 -11.95 -4.35
N ILE A 434 -12.91 -12.91 -4.91
CA ILE A 434 -12.35 -13.96 -5.74
C ILE A 434 -12.95 -13.85 -7.13
N THR A 435 -12.10 -13.85 -8.15
CA THR A 435 -12.53 -13.82 -9.56
C THR A 435 -11.95 -15.02 -10.28
N GLN A 436 -12.79 -15.72 -11.04
CA GLN A 436 -12.44 -16.84 -11.90
C GLN A 436 -12.90 -16.52 -13.33
N ARG A 437 -11.96 -16.51 -14.27
CA ARG A 437 -12.22 -16.52 -15.70
C ARG A 437 -12.05 -17.94 -16.21
N PHE A 438 -12.90 -18.36 -17.14
CA PHE A 438 -12.78 -19.68 -17.74
C PHE A 438 -12.05 -19.53 -19.09
N PRO A 439 -10.90 -20.21 -19.30
CA PRO A 439 -10.24 -20.21 -20.61
C PRO A 439 -11.20 -20.67 -21.71
N ASP A 440 -11.08 -20.10 -22.91
CA ASP A 440 -11.89 -20.44 -24.10
C ASP A 440 -13.41 -20.36 -23.91
N SER A 441 -13.85 -19.63 -22.89
CA SER A 441 -15.25 -19.48 -22.52
C SER A 441 -15.58 -18.01 -22.30
N PRO A 442 -16.74 -17.52 -22.77
CA PRO A 442 -17.15 -16.13 -22.53
C PRO A 442 -17.53 -15.88 -21.06
N TRP A 443 -17.54 -16.91 -20.22
CA TRP A 443 -17.99 -16.84 -18.84
C TRP A 443 -16.90 -16.37 -17.88
N SER A 444 -17.30 -15.54 -16.93
CA SER A 444 -16.52 -15.15 -15.77
C SER A 444 -17.40 -15.20 -14.54
N LEU A 445 -16.82 -15.63 -13.42
CA LEU A 445 -17.45 -15.71 -12.13
C LEU A 445 -16.66 -14.83 -11.16
N SER A 446 -17.33 -14.04 -10.35
CA SER A 446 -16.73 -13.38 -9.21
C SER A 446 -17.60 -13.58 -7.99
N ALA A 447 -16.98 -13.80 -6.85
CA ALA A 447 -17.65 -13.81 -5.57
C ALA A 447 -16.99 -12.76 -4.68
N THR A 448 -17.79 -11.82 -4.22
CA THR A 448 -17.38 -10.74 -3.34
C THR A 448 -18.12 -10.85 -2.03
N MET A 449 -17.37 -10.80 -0.95
CA MET A 449 -17.88 -10.69 0.41
C MET A 449 -17.57 -9.29 0.90
N ASN A 450 -18.57 -8.57 1.39
CA ASN A 450 -18.38 -7.20 1.86
C ASN A 450 -19.02 -7.02 3.23
N ILE A 451 -18.34 -6.33 4.13
CA ILE A 451 -18.87 -5.91 5.42
C ILE A 451 -18.59 -4.43 5.56
N ASN A 452 -19.63 -3.63 5.79
CA ASN A 452 -19.52 -2.21 6.08
C ASN A 452 -20.03 -1.95 7.49
N GLN A 453 -19.24 -1.24 8.29
CA GLN A 453 -19.52 -0.97 9.69
C GLN A 453 -19.61 0.53 9.92
N VAL A 454 -20.63 0.95 10.65
CA VAL A 454 -20.78 2.32 11.13
C VAL A 454 -20.58 2.31 12.63
N SER A 455 -19.42 2.83 13.07
CA SER A 455 -19.01 2.79 14.47
C SER A 455 -19.88 3.67 15.36
N ARG A 456 -20.48 4.74 14.82
CA ARG A 456 -21.34 5.69 15.56
C ARG A 456 -22.54 5.01 16.24
N ASP A 457 -23.16 4.03 15.60
CA ASP A 457 -24.38 3.38 16.08
C ASP A 457 -24.27 1.85 16.10
N SER A 458 -23.05 1.30 15.98
CA SER A 458 -22.74 -0.14 15.95
C SER A 458 -23.47 -0.93 14.84
N THR A 459 -23.85 -0.26 13.74
CA THR A 459 -24.52 -0.93 12.62
C THR A 459 -23.51 -1.68 11.75
N ILE A 460 -23.82 -2.94 11.44
CA ILE A 460 -23.09 -3.78 10.49
C ILE A 460 -24.02 -4.12 9.33
N ALA A 461 -23.60 -3.73 8.12
CA ALA A 461 -24.19 -4.17 6.87
C ALA A 461 -23.26 -5.18 6.20
N ALA A 462 -23.65 -6.44 6.14
CA ALA A 462 -22.86 -7.52 5.55
C ALA A 462 -23.54 -8.05 4.29
N THR A 463 -22.75 -8.32 3.25
CA THR A 463 -23.14 -9.02 2.03
C THR A 463 -22.27 -10.26 1.89
N LEU A 464 -22.84 -11.43 2.19
CA LEU A 464 -22.13 -12.71 2.32
C LEU A 464 -22.99 -13.85 1.73
N PRO A 465 -22.71 -14.34 0.51
CA PRO A 465 -21.86 -13.74 -0.53
C PRO A 465 -22.66 -12.82 -1.49
N ASN A 466 -21.94 -12.03 -2.28
CA ASN A 466 -22.41 -11.53 -3.58
C ASN A 466 -21.68 -12.29 -4.69
N ILE A 467 -22.39 -13.08 -5.48
CA ILE A 467 -21.83 -13.86 -6.58
C ILE A 467 -22.33 -13.24 -7.88
N SER A 468 -21.42 -12.76 -8.73
CA SER A 468 -21.75 -12.29 -10.07
C SER A 468 -21.17 -13.21 -11.15
N MET A 469 -22.02 -13.58 -12.10
CA MET A 469 -21.68 -14.43 -13.23
C MET A 469 -21.95 -13.64 -14.50
N ASN A 470 -20.90 -13.34 -15.26
CA ASN A 470 -20.98 -12.51 -16.45
C ASN A 470 -20.53 -13.31 -17.67
N MET A 471 -21.31 -13.23 -18.75
CA MET A 471 -20.95 -13.72 -20.07
C MET A 471 -20.59 -12.52 -20.95
N SER A 472 -19.36 -12.51 -21.48
CA SER A 472 -18.94 -11.51 -22.46
C SER A 472 -19.86 -11.54 -23.68
N ARG A 473 -19.87 -10.44 -24.44
CA ARG A 473 -20.68 -10.35 -25.65
C ARG A 473 -20.32 -11.49 -26.62
N ILE A 474 -21.33 -12.25 -27.02
CA ILE A 474 -21.25 -13.27 -28.07
C ILE A 474 -22.19 -12.89 -29.22
N TYR A 475 -21.89 -13.39 -30.41
CA TYR A 475 -22.76 -13.29 -31.58
C TYR A 475 -23.31 -14.68 -31.89
N PRO A 476 -24.41 -15.11 -31.24
CA PRO A 476 -24.84 -16.51 -31.24
C PRO A 476 -25.19 -17.04 -32.63
N LEU A 477 -25.54 -16.17 -33.57
CA LEU A 477 -25.90 -16.52 -34.94
C LEU A 477 -24.76 -16.32 -35.95
N LYS A 478 -23.57 -15.88 -35.49
CA LYS A 478 -22.42 -15.67 -36.38
C LYS A 478 -21.81 -17.01 -36.77
N ARG A 479 -21.60 -17.20 -38.08
CA ARG A 479 -20.95 -18.40 -38.63
C ARG A 479 -19.50 -18.48 -38.14
N LYS A 480 -19.03 -19.70 -37.86
CA LYS A 480 -17.62 -19.94 -37.48
C LYS A 480 -16.69 -19.70 -38.67
N ASP A 481 -17.08 -20.21 -39.84
CA ASP A 481 -16.36 -20.03 -41.10
C ASP A 481 -17.09 -18.97 -41.94
N ALA A 482 -16.49 -17.77 -42.05
CA ALA A 482 -17.06 -16.66 -42.79
C ALA A 482 -16.77 -16.80 -44.29
N VAL A 483 -17.82 -17.03 -45.09
CA VAL A 483 -17.78 -16.90 -46.55
C VAL A 483 -18.84 -15.90 -46.98
N GLY A 484 -18.41 -14.83 -47.66
CA GLY A 484 -19.26 -13.71 -48.10
C GLY A 484 -19.50 -12.65 -47.01
N GLU A 485 -20.35 -11.67 -47.33
CA GLU A 485 -20.72 -10.61 -46.39
C GLU A 485 -21.52 -11.12 -45.18
N GLU A 486 -21.36 -10.45 -44.04
CA GLU A 486 -22.09 -10.76 -42.81
C GLU A 486 -23.58 -10.46 -42.98
N ARG A 487 -24.44 -11.43 -42.65
CA ARG A 487 -25.89 -11.24 -42.71
C ARG A 487 -26.36 -10.42 -41.51
N TRP A 488 -27.50 -9.73 -41.65
CA TRP A 488 -28.02 -8.84 -40.60
C TRP A 488 -28.20 -9.53 -39.24
N TYR A 489 -28.61 -10.80 -39.23
CA TYR A 489 -28.80 -11.57 -38.00
C TYR A 489 -27.48 -12.01 -37.34
N GLU A 490 -26.37 -12.01 -38.09
CA GLU A 490 -25.03 -12.32 -37.56
C GLU A 490 -24.47 -11.17 -36.71
N LYS A 491 -25.07 -9.97 -36.84
CA LYS A 491 -24.78 -8.78 -36.02
C LYS A 491 -25.55 -8.75 -34.69
N ILE A 492 -26.47 -9.71 -34.47
CA ILE A 492 -27.19 -9.84 -33.21
C ILE A 492 -26.19 -10.30 -32.15
N SER A 493 -26.02 -9.44 -31.15
CA SER A 493 -25.14 -9.68 -30.02
C SER A 493 -25.97 -9.93 -28.76
N MET A 494 -25.47 -10.83 -27.93
CA MET A 494 -26.08 -11.21 -26.66
C MET A 494 -24.99 -11.20 -25.58
N SER A 495 -25.32 -10.69 -24.40
CA SER A 495 -24.53 -10.91 -23.19
C SER A 495 -25.45 -11.33 -22.06
N TYR A 496 -24.86 -11.76 -20.94
CA TYR A 496 -25.60 -12.15 -19.76
C TYR A 496 -24.87 -11.65 -18.52
N SER A 497 -25.62 -11.11 -17.56
CA SER A 497 -25.11 -10.80 -16.22
C SER A 497 -26.10 -11.32 -15.18
N GLY A 498 -25.66 -12.28 -14.38
CA GLY A 498 -26.40 -12.81 -13.23
C GLY A 498 -25.74 -12.37 -11.93
N GLU A 499 -26.54 -12.02 -10.93
CA GLU A 499 -26.10 -11.62 -9.60
C GLU A 499 -26.94 -12.34 -8.55
N PHE A 500 -26.31 -13.20 -7.74
CA PHE A 500 -26.89 -13.71 -6.50
C PHE A 500 -26.34 -12.90 -5.34
N ARG A 501 -27.22 -12.28 -4.56
CA ARG A 501 -26.81 -11.49 -3.41
C ARG A 501 -27.53 -11.98 -2.17
N ASN A 502 -26.77 -12.14 -1.10
CA ASN A 502 -27.26 -12.41 0.24
C ASN A 502 -26.74 -11.32 1.19
N SER A 503 -27.63 -10.61 1.89
CA SER A 503 -27.26 -9.46 2.73
C SER A 503 -28.10 -9.32 3.99
N ILE A 504 -27.48 -8.77 5.02
CA ILE A 504 -28.10 -8.42 6.30
C ILE A 504 -27.61 -7.05 6.77
N THR A 505 -28.51 -6.29 7.37
CA THR A 505 -28.17 -5.07 8.13
C THR A 505 -28.65 -5.27 9.56
N THR A 506 -27.73 -5.28 10.52
CA THR A 506 -28.04 -5.56 11.93
C THR A 506 -27.05 -4.84 12.85
N LYS A 507 -27.22 -4.98 14.15
CA LYS A 507 -26.29 -4.44 15.16
C LYS A 507 -25.15 -5.42 15.42
N GLU A 508 -23.99 -4.88 15.80
CA GLU A 508 -22.75 -5.62 16.08
C GLU A 508 -22.98 -6.81 17.04
N ASP A 509 -23.75 -6.60 18.10
CA ASP A 509 -24.09 -7.61 19.13
C ASP A 509 -25.07 -8.70 18.65
N LYS A 510 -25.79 -8.44 17.56
CA LYS A 510 -26.79 -9.33 16.95
C LYS A 510 -26.26 -10.06 15.71
N PHE A 511 -25.17 -9.60 15.10
CA PHE A 511 -24.67 -10.15 13.84
C PHE A 511 -24.40 -11.66 13.89
N LEU A 512 -23.69 -12.14 14.92
CA LEU A 512 -23.42 -13.57 15.11
C LEU A 512 -24.62 -14.39 15.60
N LYS A 513 -25.69 -13.72 16.06
CA LYS A 513 -26.93 -14.36 16.55
C LYS A 513 -28.04 -14.37 15.49
N ALA A 514 -27.82 -13.74 14.35
CA ALA A 514 -28.82 -13.59 13.29
C ALA A 514 -29.05 -14.92 12.56
N ASN A 515 -30.32 -15.26 12.32
CA ASN A 515 -30.70 -16.46 11.60
C ASN A 515 -30.58 -16.26 10.08
N LEU A 516 -29.80 -17.11 9.40
CA LEU A 516 -29.55 -17.06 7.95
C LEU A 516 -30.82 -17.14 7.07
N VAL A 517 -31.93 -17.69 7.58
CA VAL A 517 -33.16 -17.87 6.80
C VAL A 517 -34.15 -16.72 7.03
N ARG A 518 -34.23 -16.20 8.26
CA ARG A 518 -35.23 -15.18 8.64
C ARG A 518 -34.69 -13.75 8.57
N ASP A 519 -33.48 -13.54 9.08
CA ASP A 519 -32.95 -12.19 9.28
C ASP A 519 -32.12 -11.71 8.07
N TRP A 520 -31.76 -12.64 7.18
CA TRP A 520 -31.02 -12.34 5.95
C TRP A 520 -31.96 -12.21 4.77
N THR A 521 -31.68 -11.22 3.94
CA THR A 521 -32.35 -11.02 2.66
C THR A 521 -31.52 -11.67 1.56
N ASN A 522 -32.14 -12.40 0.67
CA ASN A 522 -31.47 -13.02 -0.47
C ASN A 522 -32.27 -12.82 -1.77
N GLY A 523 -31.60 -12.88 -2.91
CA GLY A 523 -32.23 -12.86 -4.22
C GLY A 523 -31.24 -13.15 -5.33
N MET A 524 -31.77 -13.50 -6.51
CA MET A 524 -30.99 -13.56 -7.76
C MET A 524 -31.57 -12.57 -8.77
N ARG A 525 -30.70 -11.90 -9.54
CA ARG A 525 -31.09 -11.04 -10.65
C ARG A 525 -30.32 -11.45 -11.89
N HIS A 526 -31.03 -11.68 -12.98
CA HIS A 526 -30.53 -12.03 -14.29
C HIS A 526 -30.84 -10.87 -15.24
N ASN A 527 -29.87 -10.47 -16.05
CA ASN A 527 -30.05 -9.44 -17.05
C ASN A 527 -29.45 -9.90 -18.39
N ILE A 528 -30.28 -9.91 -19.42
CA ILE A 528 -29.99 -10.43 -20.75
C ILE A 528 -30.25 -9.32 -21.77
N PRO A 529 -29.24 -8.45 -22.04
CA PRO A 529 -29.33 -7.49 -23.12
C PRO A 529 -28.99 -8.18 -24.44
N VAL A 530 -29.88 -7.99 -25.42
CA VAL A 530 -29.71 -8.39 -26.81
C VAL A 530 -29.74 -7.11 -27.65
N SER A 531 -28.76 -6.92 -28.51
CA SER A 531 -28.73 -5.75 -29.40
C SER A 531 -28.04 -6.06 -30.72
N ALA A 532 -28.41 -5.31 -31.74
CA ALA A 532 -27.73 -5.32 -33.03
C ALA A 532 -27.50 -3.86 -33.45
N THR A 533 -26.39 -3.58 -34.12
CA THR A 533 -26.10 -2.25 -34.67
C THR A 533 -25.92 -2.36 -36.18
N PHE A 534 -26.67 -1.53 -36.89
CA PHE A 534 -26.67 -1.44 -38.35
C PHE A 534 -26.25 -0.03 -38.77
N THR A 535 -25.42 0.06 -39.80
CA THR A 535 -25.13 1.35 -40.44
C THR A 535 -26.06 1.51 -41.64
N LEU A 536 -26.88 2.55 -41.63
CA LEU A 536 -27.74 2.97 -42.74
C LEU A 536 -27.10 4.18 -43.42
N PHE A 537 -27.08 4.18 -44.75
CA PHE A 537 -26.50 5.25 -45.57
C PHE A 537 -25.05 5.60 -45.22
N ASP A 538 -24.28 4.69 -44.62
CA ASP A 538 -22.88 4.88 -44.17
C ASP A 538 -22.64 5.86 -43.01
N PHE A 539 -23.62 6.70 -42.63
CA PHE A 539 -23.46 7.70 -41.56
C PHE A 539 -24.49 7.63 -40.42
N ILE A 540 -25.58 6.86 -40.55
CA ILE A 540 -26.56 6.69 -39.46
C ILE A 540 -26.39 5.30 -38.84
N GLN A 541 -26.04 5.24 -37.56
CA GLN A 541 -26.01 3.99 -36.82
C GLN A 541 -27.35 3.77 -36.14
N VAL A 542 -28.09 2.75 -36.57
CA VAL A 542 -29.36 2.31 -35.98
C VAL A 542 -29.12 1.09 -35.13
N SER A 543 -29.48 1.15 -33.85
CA SER A 543 -29.26 0.07 -32.90
C SER A 543 -30.56 -0.32 -32.18
N PRO A 544 -31.30 -1.33 -32.68
CA PRO A 544 -32.34 -1.97 -31.89
C PRO A 544 -31.72 -2.73 -30.71
N SER A 545 -32.39 -2.67 -29.56
CA SER A 545 -32.06 -3.46 -28.39
C SER A 545 -33.30 -3.96 -27.66
N PHE A 546 -33.14 -5.09 -27.00
CA PHE A 546 -34.11 -5.73 -26.15
C PHE A 546 -33.40 -6.13 -24.87
N ASN A 547 -33.94 -5.74 -23.71
CA ASN A 547 -33.39 -6.10 -22.42
C ASN A 547 -34.42 -6.90 -21.64
N TYR A 548 -34.03 -8.08 -21.17
CA TYR A 548 -34.85 -8.91 -20.29
C TYR A 548 -34.18 -9.02 -18.92
N THR A 549 -34.89 -8.58 -17.88
CA THR A 549 -34.46 -8.67 -16.48
C THR A 549 -35.36 -9.67 -15.76
N GLU A 550 -34.77 -10.67 -15.10
CA GLU A 550 -35.52 -11.60 -14.27
C GLU A 550 -34.96 -11.61 -12.85
N ARG A 551 -35.83 -11.64 -11.85
CA ARG A 551 -35.50 -11.65 -10.43
C ARG A 551 -36.09 -12.89 -9.80
N TRP A 552 -35.28 -13.66 -9.07
CA TRP A 552 -35.73 -14.80 -8.30
C TRP A 552 -35.65 -14.50 -6.81
N TYR A 553 -36.71 -14.83 -6.10
CA TYR A 553 -36.86 -14.65 -4.66
C TYR A 553 -37.21 -15.97 -3.99
N THR A 554 -36.73 -16.14 -2.76
CA THR A 554 -37.09 -17.29 -1.91
C THR A 554 -38.26 -16.99 -0.97
N GLY A 555 -38.93 -15.86 -1.15
CA GLY A 555 -40.15 -15.52 -0.43
C GLY A 555 -40.89 -14.34 -1.05
N GLN A 556 -42.04 -14.02 -0.48
CA GLN A 556 -42.83 -12.83 -0.77
C GLN A 556 -43.50 -12.34 0.51
N HIS A 557 -43.73 -11.04 0.63
CA HIS A 557 -44.44 -10.47 1.78
C HIS A 557 -45.90 -10.23 1.44
N LYS A 558 -46.81 -10.61 2.34
CA LYS A 558 -48.21 -10.22 2.28
C LYS A 558 -48.45 -9.01 3.16
N GLU A 559 -49.16 -8.03 2.63
CA GLU A 559 -49.57 -6.85 3.39
C GLU A 559 -51.06 -6.91 3.70
N ALA A 560 -51.46 -6.37 4.86
CA ALA A 560 -52.85 -6.10 5.19
C ALA A 560 -52.97 -4.77 5.94
N TRP A 561 -54.18 -4.24 5.98
CA TRP A 561 -54.50 -3.03 6.73
C TRP A 561 -54.57 -3.33 8.23
N ASP A 562 -53.78 -2.60 9.02
CA ASP A 562 -53.90 -2.60 10.48
C ASP A 562 -54.84 -1.44 10.91
N PRO A 563 -56.05 -1.73 11.41
CA PRO A 563 -57.02 -0.70 11.82
C PRO A 563 -56.59 0.07 13.07
N VAL A 564 -55.67 -0.47 13.88
CA VAL A 564 -55.14 0.19 15.09
C VAL A 564 -53.99 1.13 14.73
N ALA A 565 -53.05 0.65 13.92
CA ALA A 565 -51.89 1.43 13.50
C ALA A 565 -52.19 2.38 12.31
N LYS A 566 -53.39 2.28 11.72
CA LYS A 566 -53.87 3.09 10.60
C LYS A 566 -52.89 3.10 9.41
N ARG A 567 -52.29 1.95 9.13
CA ARG A 567 -51.32 1.77 8.05
C ARG A 567 -51.32 0.34 7.53
N HIS A 568 -50.87 0.16 6.29
CA HIS A 568 -50.58 -1.17 5.73
C HIS A 568 -49.32 -1.73 6.41
N VAL A 569 -49.41 -2.97 6.88
CA VAL A 569 -48.30 -3.67 7.55
C VAL A 569 -48.06 -5.03 6.89
N PRO A 570 -46.81 -5.48 6.78
CA PRO A 570 -46.52 -6.84 6.36
C PRO A 570 -47.04 -7.82 7.43
N VAL A 571 -47.99 -8.67 7.06
CA VAL A 571 -48.63 -9.66 7.94
C VAL A 571 -47.81 -10.92 8.03
N ASP A 572 -47.26 -11.39 6.89
CA ASP A 572 -46.54 -12.65 6.82
C ASP A 572 -45.52 -12.67 5.68
N THR A 573 -44.50 -13.52 5.82
CA THR A 573 -43.50 -13.81 4.77
C THR A 573 -43.68 -15.23 4.30
N ILE A 574 -44.24 -15.40 3.11
CA ILE A 574 -44.44 -16.73 2.53
C ILE A 574 -43.14 -17.14 1.85
N HIS A 575 -42.45 -18.13 2.43
CA HIS A 575 -41.26 -18.71 1.82
C HIS A 575 -41.61 -19.61 0.63
N GLY A 576 -40.93 -19.42 -0.49
CA GLY A 576 -41.16 -20.14 -1.74
C GLY A 576 -40.36 -19.55 -2.89
N PHE A 577 -40.16 -20.32 -3.96
CA PHE A 577 -39.49 -19.81 -5.16
C PHE A 577 -40.46 -18.98 -6.00
N ASN A 578 -40.21 -17.68 -6.09
CA ASN A 578 -40.98 -16.75 -6.90
C ASN A 578 -40.08 -16.09 -7.94
N ARG A 579 -40.62 -15.87 -9.14
CA ARG A 579 -39.91 -15.21 -10.23
C ARG A 579 -40.67 -13.96 -10.69
N VAL A 580 -39.95 -12.86 -10.86
CA VAL A 580 -40.48 -11.58 -11.34
C VAL A 580 -39.62 -11.11 -12.49
N TYR A 581 -40.22 -10.90 -13.67
CA TYR A 581 -39.49 -10.49 -14.85
C TYR A 581 -40.04 -9.20 -15.44
N ASP A 582 -39.15 -8.41 -16.03
CA ASP A 582 -39.51 -7.27 -16.86
C ASP A 582 -38.67 -7.27 -18.14
N TYR A 583 -39.20 -6.60 -19.15
CA TYR A 583 -38.50 -6.42 -20.40
C TYR A 583 -38.78 -5.05 -21.00
N SER A 584 -37.79 -4.54 -21.71
CA SER A 584 -37.88 -3.29 -22.45
C SER A 584 -37.28 -3.45 -23.82
N THR A 585 -37.80 -2.67 -24.76
CA THR A 585 -37.32 -2.60 -26.14
C THR A 585 -36.90 -1.16 -26.40
N SER A 586 -35.80 -0.98 -27.13
CA SER A 586 -35.44 0.35 -27.61
C SER A 586 -34.87 0.31 -29.02
N LEU A 587 -34.97 1.44 -29.70
CA LEU A 587 -34.43 1.68 -31.02
C LEU A 587 -33.73 3.04 -30.98
N SER A 588 -32.41 3.05 -31.15
CA SER A 588 -31.65 4.29 -31.24
C SER A 588 -31.13 4.53 -32.65
N ALA A 589 -31.03 5.80 -33.04
CA ALA A 589 -30.37 6.27 -34.24
C ALA A 589 -29.38 7.38 -33.84
N GLN A 590 -28.13 7.27 -34.26
CA GLN A 590 -27.10 8.27 -34.00
C GLN A 590 -26.28 8.57 -35.26
N THR A 591 -25.80 9.81 -35.38
CA THR A 591 -24.91 10.26 -36.45
C THR A 591 -23.82 11.19 -35.88
N LYS A 592 -22.80 11.51 -36.66
CA LYS A 592 -21.76 12.48 -36.32
C LYS A 592 -21.65 13.51 -37.43
N LEU A 593 -21.83 14.77 -37.08
CA LEU A 593 -21.73 15.93 -37.97
C LEU A 593 -20.44 16.69 -37.64
N TYR A 594 -19.61 16.91 -38.66
CA TYR A 594 -18.35 17.64 -38.55
C TYR A 594 -18.51 19.03 -39.18
N GLY A 595 -18.33 20.07 -38.37
CA GLY A 595 -18.23 21.46 -38.81
C GLY A 595 -16.80 21.97 -38.68
N MET A 596 -16.29 22.63 -39.72
CA MET A 596 -14.99 23.30 -39.70
C MET A 596 -15.24 24.78 -39.99
N TYR A 597 -14.82 25.65 -39.08
CA TYR A 597 -14.95 27.11 -39.21
C TYR A 597 -13.58 27.76 -39.14
N THR A 598 -13.25 28.59 -40.12
CA THR A 598 -12.04 29.43 -40.09
C THR A 598 -12.47 30.85 -39.72
N PRO A 599 -12.03 31.39 -38.56
CA PRO A 599 -12.37 32.75 -38.15
C PRO A 599 -11.96 33.79 -39.20
N TRP A 600 -12.75 34.85 -39.33
CA TRP A 600 -12.37 35.98 -40.18
C TRP A 600 -11.09 36.66 -39.66
N LYS A 601 -10.21 37.09 -40.58
CA LYS A 601 -8.89 37.70 -40.29
C LYS A 601 -8.93 38.93 -39.37
N MET A 602 -10.10 39.51 -39.13
CA MET A 602 -10.32 40.61 -38.18
C MET A 602 -10.15 40.20 -36.71
N PHE A 603 -10.21 38.90 -36.39
CA PHE A 603 -10.05 38.35 -35.03
C PHE A 603 -8.63 37.79 -34.75
N GLY A 604 -7.66 38.07 -35.64
CA GLY A 604 -6.25 37.69 -35.52
C GLY A 604 -5.87 36.43 -36.30
N ASP A 605 -4.63 36.39 -36.83
CA ASP A 605 -4.14 35.29 -37.69
C ASP A 605 -3.61 34.06 -36.91
N LYS A 606 -3.61 34.11 -35.58
CA LYS A 606 -3.10 33.00 -34.74
C LYS A 606 -4.01 31.77 -34.75
N ILE A 607 -5.31 31.92 -35.01
CA ILE A 607 -6.29 30.82 -35.00
C ILE A 607 -6.54 30.36 -36.44
N GLN A 608 -6.10 29.15 -36.80
CA GLN A 608 -6.25 28.62 -38.16
C GLN A 608 -7.65 28.07 -38.45
N ALA A 609 -8.18 27.28 -37.52
CA ALA A 609 -9.46 26.60 -37.70
C ALA A 609 -10.05 26.18 -36.36
N ILE A 610 -11.36 26.24 -36.27
CA ILE A 610 -12.18 25.70 -35.19
C ILE A 610 -12.94 24.49 -35.75
N ARG A 611 -12.74 23.32 -35.15
CA ARG A 611 -13.47 22.10 -35.45
C ARG A 611 -14.57 21.91 -34.42
N HIS A 612 -15.78 21.71 -34.89
CA HIS A 612 -16.97 21.45 -34.11
C HIS A 612 -17.52 20.07 -34.50
N VAL A 613 -17.64 19.15 -33.53
CA VAL A 613 -18.19 17.80 -33.75
C VAL A 613 -19.49 17.68 -32.96
N LEU A 614 -20.61 17.61 -33.68
CA LEU A 614 -21.94 17.40 -33.10
C LEU A 614 -22.37 15.95 -33.33
N SER A 615 -22.66 15.21 -32.26
CA SER A 615 -23.15 13.83 -32.31
C SER A 615 -24.59 13.79 -31.77
N PRO A 616 -25.61 14.02 -32.61
CA PRO A 616 -27.00 13.88 -32.19
C PRO A 616 -27.39 12.39 -32.14
N SER A 617 -28.16 12.02 -31.12
CA SER A 617 -28.78 10.71 -30.97
C SER A 617 -30.24 10.85 -30.55
N ILE A 618 -31.09 10.08 -31.22
CA ILE A 618 -32.51 9.95 -30.89
C ILE A 618 -32.74 8.48 -30.54
N SER A 619 -33.45 8.24 -29.44
CA SER A 619 -33.80 6.89 -29.01
C SER A 619 -35.28 6.80 -28.69
N PHE A 620 -35.93 5.75 -29.15
CA PHE A 620 -37.27 5.38 -28.71
C PHE A 620 -37.16 4.19 -27.77
N SER A 621 -37.73 4.27 -26.59
CA SER A 621 -37.79 3.15 -25.64
C SER A 621 -39.22 2.86 -25.24
N TYR A 622 -39.55 1.57 -25.13
CA TYR A 622 -40.87 1.10 -24.74
C TYR A 622 -40.77 0.02 -23.66
N ARG A 623 -41.62 0.16 -22.64
CA ARG A 623 -41.78 -0.78 -21.55
C ARG A 623 -43.28 -1.00 -21.28
N PRO A 624 -43.77 -2.25 -21.31
CA PRO A 624 -45.15 -2.56 -20.92
C PRO A 624 -45.46 -2.20 -19.46
N ASP A 625 -46.75 -2.17 -19.13
CA ASP A 625 -47.20 -2.08 -17.74
C ASP A 625 -47.14 -3.46 -17.08
N PHE A 626 -46.18 -3.67 -16.17
CA PHE A 626 -46.05 -4.91 -15.41
C PHE A 626 -46.97 -5.00 -14.19
N GLY A 627 -47.79 -3.96 -13.95
CA GLY A 627 -48.90 -3.99 -12.99
C GLY A 627 -50.17 -4.65 -13.52
N ASP A 628 -50.21 -5.01 -14.80
CA ASP A 628 -51.31 -5.77 -15.39
C ASP A 628 -51.47 -7.13 -14.68
N PRO A 629 -52.69 -7.50 -14.24
CA PRO A 629 -52.95 -8.77 -13.55
C PRO A 629 -52.42 -10.01 -14.26
N LYS A 630 -52.25 -9.98 -15.60
CA LYS A 630 -51.68 -11.11 -16.35
C LYS A 630 -50.26 -11.51 -15.92
N TYR A 631 -49.51 -10.60 -15.31
CA TYR A 631 -48.15 -10.88 -14.83
C TYR A 631 -48.11 -11.40 -13.39
N GLY A 632 -49.16 -11.15 -12.59
CA GLY A 632 -49.21 -11.62 -11.19
C GLY A 632 -48.18 -10.98 -10.26
N PHE A 633 -47.63 -9.81 -10.59
CA PHE A 633 -46.63 -9.13 -9.76
C PHE A 633 -47.23 -8.18 -8.71
N TYR A 634 -48.53 -7.88 -8.83
CA TYR A 634 -49.27 -6.99 -7.94
C TYR A 634 -50.53 -7.71 -7.44
N GLU A 635 -50.85 -7.50 -6.17
CA GLU A 635 -52.07 -7.95 -5.51
C GLU A 635 -52.87 -6.73 -5.07
N THR A 636 -54.20 -6.86 -5.12
CA THR A 636 -55.13 -5.83 -4.63
C THR A 636 -56.01 -6.44 -3.54
N TYR A 637 -56.17 -5.75 -2.42
CA TYR A 637 -57.16 -6.10 -1.41
C TYR A 637 -57.94 -4.85 -0.97
N SER A 638 -59.19 -5.05 -0.59
CA SER A 638 -60.08 -3.98 -0.12
C SER A 638 -60.07 -3.93 1.41
N TYR A 639 -60.07 -2.73 1.98
CA TYR A 639 -60.16 -2.50 3.41
C TYR A 639 -61.03 -1.28 3.71
N LYS A 640 -61.57 -1.20 4.92
CA LYS A 640 -62.32 -0.01 5.37
C LYS A 640 -61.37 1.05 5.90
N ASN A 641 -61.40 2.22 5.29
CA ASN A 641 -60.62 3.38 5.75
C ASN A 641 -61.21 3.98 7.04
N GLU A 642 -60.58 5.04 7.56
CA GLU A 642 -61.00 5.74 8.78
C GLU A 642 -62.40 6.35 8.71
N PHE A 643 -62.94 6.51 7.49
CA PHE A 643 -64.26 7.05 7.21
C PHE A 643 -65.31 5.96 6.96
N GLY A 644 -64.93 4.67 7.07
CA GLY A 644 -65.82 3.52 6.86
C GLY A 644 -66.07 3.17 5.39
N GLU A 645 -65.33 3.78 4.47
CA GLU A 645 -65.42 3.53 3.03
C GLU A 645 -64.52 2.35 2.64
N ASP A 646 -65.01 1.51 1.73
CA ASP A 646 -64.21 0.43 1.15
C ASP A 646 -63.20 1.04 0.15
N VAL A 647 -61.91 0.87 0.44
CA VAL A 647 -60.79 1.36 -0.37
C VAL A 647 -59.95 0.18 -0.84
N ASP A 648 -59.64 0.17 -2.14
CA ASP A 648 -58.75 -0.83 -2.74
C ASP A 648 -57.29 -0.40 -2.61
N TYR A 649 -56.46 -1.28 -2.05
CA TYR A 649 -55.02 -1.09 -1.96
C TYR A 649 -54.30 -2.10 -2.85
N THR A 650 -53.51 -1.58 -3.80
CA THR A 650 -52.69 -2.40 -4.70
C THR A 650 -51.23 -2.30 -4.31
N TYR A 651 -50.60 -3.45 -4.02
CA TYR A 651 -49.20 -3.53 -3.64
C TYR A 651 -48.52 -4.67 -4.40
N SER A 652 -47.19 -4.67 -4.45
CA SER A 652 -46.44 -5.80 -4.95
C SER A 652 -45.88 -6.60 -3.78
N PRO A 653 -46.15 -7.93 -3.68
CA PRO A 653 -45.55 -8.79 -2.66
C PRO A 653 -44.01 -8.83 -2.67
N TYR A 654 -43.39 -8.30 -3.73
CA TYR A 654 -41.95 -8.28 -3.96
C TYR A 654 -41.31 -6.89 -3.80
N SER A 655 -42.09 -5.86 -3.43
CA SER A 655 -41.61 -4.46 -3.35
C SER A 655 -40.45 -4.28 -2.35
N SER A 656 -40.50 -5.00 -1.22
CA SER A 656 -39.51 -4.99 -0.15
C SER A 656 -38.40 -6.04 -0.33
N MET A 657 -38.45 -6.83 -1.41
CA MET A 657 -37.39 -7.77 -1.74
C MET A 657 -36.16 -7.05 -2.27
N MET A 658 -34.98 -7.67 -2.13
CA MET A 658 -33.69 -7.04 -2.40
C MET A 658 -33.53 -6.36 -3.77
N PHE A 659 -34.08 -6.96 -4.83
CA PHE A 659 -33.99 -6.41 -6.19
C PHE A 659 -35.26 -5.67 -6.66
N GLY A 660 -36.23 -5.47 -5.77
CA GLY A 660 -37.53 -4.86 -6.04
C GLY A 660 -38.40 -5.61 -7.05
N THR A 661 -39.57 -5.06 -7.35
CA THR A 661 -40.49 -5.65 -8.34
C THR A 661 -40.36 -4.99 -9.71
N ALA A 662 -41.03 -5.56 -10.71
CA ALA A 662 -41.23 -4.89 -12.00
C ALA A 662 -42.15 -3.67 -11.80
N SER A 663 -41.71 -2.48 -12.21
CA SER A 663 -42.49 -1.26 -11.96
C SER A 663 -43.85 -1.29 -12.68
N ARG A 664 -44.88 -0.77 -12.04
CA ARG A 664 -46.19 -0.51 -12.64
C ARG A 664 -46.14 0.71 -13.57
N GLY A 665 -47.05 0.78 -14.53
CA GLY A 665 -47.18 1.85 -15.51
C GLY A 665 -46.51 1.53 -16.84
N LYS A 666 -47.25 1.76 -17.92
CA LYS A 666 -46.74 1.72 -19.30
C LYS A 666 -45.81 2.92 -19.50
N SER A 667 -44.63 2.70 -20.07
CA SER A 667 -43.69 3.78 -20.40
C SER A 667 -43.30 3.69 -21.87
N GLY A 668 -43.31 4.83 -22.55
CA GLY A 668 -42.88 4.95 -23.93
C GLY A 668 -42.22 6.31 -24.08
N SER A 669 -40.89 6.36 -24.19
CA SER A 669 -40.16 7.62 -24.17
C SER A 669 -39.29 7.82 -25.41
N ILE A 670 -39.25 9.05 -25.90
CA ILE A 670 -38.31 9.49 -26.94
C ILE A 670 -37.20 10.28 -26.24
N GLY A 671 -36.00 9.72 -26.18
CA GLY A 671 -34.81 10.36 -25.65
C GLY A 671 -34.04 11.10 -26.73
N PHE A 672 -33.61 12.31 -26.41
CA PHE A 672 -32.72 13.14 -27.22
C PHE A 672 -31.40 13.32 -26.47
N ASP A 673 -30.29 13.04 -27.14
CA ASP A 673 -28.93 13.25 -26.64
C ASP A 673 -28.13 14.03 -27.69
N PHE A 674 -27.58 15.17 -27.30
CA PHE A 674 -26.76 16.01 -28.15
C PHE A 674 -25.39 16.14 -27.50
N LYS A 675 -24.37 15.53 -28.11
CA LYS A 675 -22.99 15.68 -27.67
C LYS A 675 -22.22 16.60 -28.59
N ASN A 676 -21.46 17.49 -27.99
CA ASN A 676 -20.76 18.55 -28.68
C ASN A 676 -19.31 18.61 -28.22
N ASN A 677 -18.38 18.66 -29.17
CA ASN A 677 -16.96 18.87 -28.89
C ASN A 677 -16.44 19.98 -29.79
N LEU A 678 -15.71 20.93 -29.21
CA LEU A 678 -15.15 22.09 -29.89
C LEU A 678 -13.64 22.17 -29.67
N GLU A 679 -12.89 22.04 -30.76
CA GLU A 679 -11.42 22.13 -30.78
C GLU A 679 -10.97 23.29 -31.66
N MET A 680 -9.83 23.87 -31.33
CA MET A 680 -9.20 24.95 -32.07
C MET A 680 -7.76 24.59 -32.43
N LYS A 681 -7.33 24.93 -33.65
CA LYS A 681 -5.93 24.88 -34.07
C LYS A 681 -5.35 26.30 -34.01
N VAL A 682 -4.26 26.45 -33.28
CA VAL A 682 -3.54 27.72 -33.11
C VAL A 682 -2.11 27.54 -33.61
N LEU A 683 -1.55 28.56 -34.26
CA LEU A 683 -0.12 28.61 -34.61
C LEU A 683 0.73 28.71 -33.32
N THR A 684 1.89 28.06 -33.33
CA THR A 684 2.80 28.04 -32.19
C THR A 684 3.73 29.25 -32.28
N ASP A 685 3.95 29.95 -31.18
CA ASP A 685 4.77 31.19 -31.19
C ASP A 685 6.27 30.94 -31.48
N LYS A 686 6.75 29.69 -31.32
CA LYS A 686 8.16 29.31 -31.52
C LYS A 686 8.52 28.80 -32.92
N ASP A 687 7.53 28.50 -33.78
CA ASP A 687 7.80 27.97 -35.12
C ASP A 687 6.71 28.43 -36.09
N SER A 688 7.12 29.11 -37.17
CA SER A 688 6.26 29.60 -38.25
C SER A 688 5.47 28.50 -38.99
N THR A 689 5.78 27.22 -38.74
CA THR A 689 5.07 26.05 -39.28
C THR A 689 4.36 25.18 -38.22
N GLY A 690 4.62 25.39 -36.93
CA GLY A 690 4.11 24.54 -35.85
C GLY A 690 2.65 24.82 -35.49
N VAL A 691 1.78 23.80 -35.51
CA VAL A 691 0.35 23.93 -35.12
C VAL A 691 0.03 23.22 -33.81
N LYS A 692 -0.59 23.93 -32.87
CA LYS A 692 -1.05 23.40 -31.58
C LYS A 692 -2.57 23.24 -31.57
N LYS A 693 -3.05 22.03 -31.27
CA LYS A 693 -4.48 21.74 -31.04
C LYS A 693 -4.84 22.04 -29.58
N VAL A 694 -5.87 22.84 -29.37
CA VAL A 694 -6.41 23.21 -28.05
C VAL A 694 -7.90 22.85 -28.02
N SER A 695 -8.29 21.99 -27.08
CA SER A 695 -9.71 21.69 -26.85
C SER A 695 -10.34 22.81 -26.05
N LEU A 696 -11.34 23.50 -26.62
CA LEU A 696 -12.08 24.56 -25.94
C LEU A 696 -13.21 23.96 -25.08
N ILE A 697 -13.99 23.07 -25.70
CA ILE A 697 -15.03 22.28 -25.04
C ILE A 697 -14.73 20.81 -25.34
N ASP A 698 -14.28 20.08 -24.33
CA ASP A 698 -13.91 18.68 -24.50
C ASP A 698 -15.17 17.78 -24.60
N ASP A 699 -16.24 18.17 -23.89
CA ASP A 699 -17.57 17.56 -24.02
C ASP A 699 -18.64 18.52 -23.49
N LEU A 700 -19.66 18.79 -24.30
CA LEU A 700 -20.93 19.38 -23.88
C LEU A 700 -22.02 18.40 -24.30
N GLY A 701 -22.55 17.65 -23.34
CA GLY A 701 -23.65 16.71 -23.52
C GLY A 701 -24.94 17.30 -22.98
N ILE A 702 -26.00 17.34 -23.79
CA ILE A 702 -27.35 17.74 -23.36
C ILE A 702 -28.28 16.57 -23.61
N ASN A 703 -28.93 16.06 -22.56
CA ASN A 703 -29.92 14.99 -22.69
C ASN A 703 -31.24 15.34 -22.00
N PHE A 704 -32.33 14.94 -22.63
CA PHE A 704 -33.69 15.02 -22.11
C PHE A 704 -34.57 14.00 -22.83
N ASN A 705 -35.70 13.63 -22.25
CA ASN A 705 -36.64 12.69 -22.85
C ASN A 705 -38.08 13.20 -22.78
N TYR A 706 -38.92 12.68 -23.68
CA TYR A 706 -40.35 12.91 -23.73
C TYR A 706 -41.09 11.59 -23.52
N ASN A 707 -41.79 11.43 -22.40
CA ASN A 707 -42.63 10.28 -22.10
C ASN A 707 -44.02 10.44 -22.72
N MET A 708 -44.26 9.71 -23.80
CA MET A 708 -45.53 9.70 -24.53
C MET A 708 -46.69 9.07 -23.75
N MET A 709 -46.39 8.27 -22.72
CA MET A 709 -47.37 7.51 -21.95
C MET A 709 -47.69 8.15 -20.59
N ALA A 710 -47.09 9.30 -20.25
CA ALA A 710 -47.38 10.02 -19.01
C ALA A 710 -48.62 10.93 -19.18
N ASP A 711 -49.45 11.02 -18.13
CA ASP A 711 -50.66 11.85 -18.13
C ASP A 711 -50.32 13.35 -18.00
N SER A 712 -49.27 13.70 -17.25
CA SER A 712 -48.75 15.05 -17.07
C SER A 712 -47.23 15.05 -16.93
N MET A 713 -46.60 16.22 -17.09
CA MET A 713 -45.14 16.40 -17.00
C MET A 713 -44.37 15.47 -17.94
N LYS A 714 -44.77 15.46 -19.21
CA LYS A 714 -44.25 14.54 -20.23
C LYS A 714 -42.75 14.72 -20.53
N TRP A 715 -42.17 15.89 -20.29
CA TRP A 715 -40.74 16.13 -20.49
C TRP A 715 -39.94 15.81 -19.22
N SER A 716 -38.79 15.16 -19.36
CA SER A 716 -37.84 15.01 -18.25
C SER A 716 -37.13 16.33 -17.95
N ASN A 717 -36.42 16.36 -16.82
CA ASN A 717 -35.39 17.37 -16.61
C ASN A 717 -34.36 17.31 -17.75
N ILE A 718 -33.75 18.46 -18.04
CA ILE A 718 -32.67 18.57 -19.01
C ILE A 718 -31.37 18.40 -18.24
N ASN A 719 -30.61 17.36 -18.53
CA ASN A 719 -29.28 17.17 -17.94
C ASN A 719 -28.23 17.73 -18.91
N THR A 720 -27.29 18.50 -18.39
CA THR A 720 -26.19 19.08 -19.15
C THR A 720 -24.87 18.73 -18.48
N ASN A 721 -24.01 18.05 -19.22
CA ASN A 721 -22.67 17.69 -18.79
C ASN A 721 -21.70 18.58 -19.57
N LEU A 722 -20.88 19.35 -18.86
CA LEU A 722 -19.93 20.27 -19.48
C LEU A 722 -18.52 19.99 -18.95
N ARG A 723 -17.61 19.64 -19.85
CA ARG A 723 -16.20 19.42 -19.58
C ARG A 723 -15.36 20.42 -20.37
N LEU A 724 -14.69 21.32 -19.65
CA LEU A 724 -13.81 22.35 -20.20
C LEU A 724 -12.37 22.07 -19.79
N LYS A 725 -11.46 22.01 -20.77
CA LYS A 725 -10.02 21.88 -20.50
C LYS A 725 -9.38 23.26 -20.48
N LEU A 726 -9.35 23.91 -19.31
CA LEU A 726 -8.84 25.29 -19.20
C LEU A 726 -7.32 25.36 -19.37
N THR A 727 -6.59 24.34 -18.88
CA THR A 727 -5.12 24.24 -19.04
C THR A 727 -4.72 22.79 -19.36
N LYS A 728 -3.44 22.53 -19.67
CA LYS A 728 -2.95 21.14 -19.88
C LYS A 728 -3.21 20.24 -18.68
N SER A 729 -3.17 20.81 -17.47
CA SER A 729 -3.24 20.08 -16.20
C SER A 729 -4.59 20.24 -15.48
N TYR A 730 -5.53 21.03 -16.01
CA TYR A 730 -6.81 21.29 -15.35
C TYR A 730 -8.01 21.11 -16.28
N THR A 731 -8.97 20.31 -15.83
CA THR A 731 -10.25 20.06 -16.50
C THR A 731 -11.38 20.40 -15.55
N LEU A 732 -12.17 21.43 -15.89
CA LEU A 732 -13.40 21.76 -15.19
C LEU A 732 -14.51 20.84 -15.69
N SER A 733 -15.15 20.09 -14.78
CA SER A 733 -16.31 19.26 -15.09
C SER A 733 -17.51 19.75 -14.29
N LEU A 734 -18.61 20.06 -14.98
CA LEU A 734 -19.87 20.54 -14.43
C LEU A 734 -20.99 19.60 -14.86
N ASN A 735 -21.80 19.16 -13.91
CA ASN A 735 -23.02 18.40 -14.18
C ASN A 735 -24.20 19.24 -13.72
N MET A 736 -25.02 19.71 -14.65
CA MET A 736 -26.14 20.60 -14.40
C MET A 736 -27.45 19.86 -14.68
N VAL A 737 -28.43 20.01 -13.80
CA VAL A 737 -29.79 19.51 -13.99
C VAL A 737 -30.73 20.70 -14.05
N TRP A 738 -31.54 20.80 -15.09
CA TRP A 738 -32.49 21.89 -15.29
C TRP A 738 -33.93 21.37 -15.27
N ASP A 739 -34.79 22.06 -14.52
CA ASP A 739 -36.23 21.79 -14.51
C ASP A 739 -36.93 22.62 -15.61
N PRO A 740 -37.54 21.98 -16.62
CA PRO A 740 -38.24 22.70 -17.68
C PRO A 740 -39.64 23.19 -17.28
N TYR A 741 -40.13 22.92 -16.06
CA TYR A 741 -41.48 23.29 -15.62
C TYR A 741 -41.53 24.45 -14.62
N THR A 742 -42.70 25.05 -14.47
CA THR A 742 -42.98 26.10 -13.48
C THR A 742 -43.53 25.52 -12.18
N TYR A 743 -43.53 26.33 -11.12
CA TYR A 743 -44.08 25.96 -9.81
C TYR A 743 -45.31 26.82 -9.48
N GLU A 744 -46.28 26.20 -8.83
CA GLU A 744 -47.45 26.87 -8.24
C GLU A 744 -47.63 26.41 -6.78
N LEU A 745 -48.33 27.19 -5.96
CA LEU A 745 -48.64 26.79 -4.58
C LEU A 745 -49.89 25.90 -4.59
N ASP A 746 -49.81 24.75 -3.93
CA ASP A 746 -50.97 23.89 -3.72
C ASP A 746 -51.97 24.49 -2.70
N GLN A 747 -53.09 23.81 -2.47
CA GLN A 747 -54.13 24.24 -1.52
C GLN A 747 -53.61 24.38 -0.08
N ASN A 748 -52.45 23.81 0.24
CA ASN A 748 -51.79 23.87 1.53
C ASN A 748 -50.59 24.85 1.55
N GLY A 749 -50.45 25.68 0.51
CA GLY A 749 -49.36 26.65 0.39
C GLY A 749 -47.99 26.02 0.11
N ARG A 750 -47.93 24.78 -0.39
CA ARG A 750 -46.67 24.10 -0.73
C ARG A 750 -46.34 24.27 -2.21
N PRO A 751 -45.09 24.59 -2.56
CA PRO A 751 -44.68 24.69 -3.95
C PRO A 751 -44.73 23.32 -4.64
N THR A 752 -45.51 23.22 -5.69
CA THR A 752 -45.67 22.01 -6.50
C THR A 752 -45.40 22.32 -7.96
N ARG A 753 -44.78 21.37 -8.66
CA ARG A 753 -44.48 21.47 -10.08
C ARG A 753 -45.80 21.36 -10.86
N VAL A 754 -46.02 22.26 -11.81
CA VAL A 754 -47.20 22.23 -12.69
C VAL A 754 -46.78 21.91 -14.11
N ASP A 755 -47.66 21.28 -14.89
CA ASP A 755 -47.41 20.86 -16.28
C ASP A 755 -47.43 22.06 -17.27
N LYS A 756 -46.74 23.14 -16.91
CA LYS A 756 -46.53 24.33 -17.73
C LYS A 756 -45.03 24.47 -18.00
N LEU A 757 -44.64 24.35 -19.27
CA LEU A 757 -43.24 24.48 -19.67
C LEU A 757 -42.76 25.92 -19.55
N ARG A 758 -41.59 26.12 -18.96
CA ARG A 758 -40.96 27.44 -18.77
C ARG A 758 -40.70 28.16 -20.09
N VAL A 759 -40.28 27.43 -21.12
CA VAL A 759 -40.03 27.96 -22.48
C VAL A 759 -41.27 28.64 -23.04
N LEU A 760 -42.43 27.99 -22.89
CA LEU A 760 -43.71 28.48 -23.42
C LEU A 760 -44.30 29.60 -22.57
N ASN A 761 -43.84 29.77 -21.33
CA ASN A 761 -44.32 30.77 -20.37
C ASN A 761 -43.31 31.91 -20.12
N GLY A 762 -42.34 32.11 -21.03
CA GLY A 762 -41.40 33.24 -20.96
C GLY A 762 -40.38 33.16 -19.81
N ARG A 763 -40.19 32.00 -19.18
CA ARG A 763 -39.32 31.80 -18.00
C ARG A 763 -38.01 31.05 -18.30
N GLY A 764 -37.57 31.09 -19.57
CA GLY A 764 -36.33 30.45 -20.04
C GLY A 764 -36.46 28.94 -20.31
N PHE A 765 -35.35 28.30 -20.69
CA PHE A 765 -35.35 26.88 -21.09
C PHE A 765 -35.45 25.89 -19.92
N GLY A 766 -35.03 26.30 -18.73
CA GLY A 766 -35.14 25.52 -17.51
C GLY A 766 -34.63 26.30 -16.31
N LYS A 767 -35.07 25.94 -15.11
CA LYS A 767 -34.51 26.44 -13.86
C LYS A 767 -33.41 25.48 -13.41
N LEU A 768 -32.20 25.97 -13.17
CA LEU A 768 -31.10 25.15 -12.67
C LEU A 768 -31.48 24.56 -11.30
N MET A 769 -31.63 23.24 -11.21
CA MET A 769 -31.94 22.49 -9.98
C MET A 769 -30.69 22.22 -9.16
N SER A 770 -29.62 21.80 -9.83
CA SER A 770 -28.37 21.46 -9.19
C SER A 770 -27.20 21.59 -10.14
N THR A 771 -26.06 22.02 -9.63
CA THR A 771 -24.76 21.84 -10.29
C THR A 771 -23.67 21.61 -9.26
N GLY A 772 -22.56 21.01 -9.66
CA GLY A 772 -21.42 20.81 -8.80
C GLY A 772 -20.11 20.77 -9.57
N THR A 773 -19.05 21.27 -8.94
CA THR A 773 -17.67 21.16 -9.40
C THR A 773 -16.74 21.00 -8.21
N SER A 774 -15.59 20.35 -8.44
CA SER A 774 -14.49 20.29 -7.49
C SER A 774 -13.23 20.75 -8.18
N PHE A 775 -12.62 21.81 -7.65
CA PHE A 775 -11.31 22.30 -8.03
C PHE A 775 -10.27 21.60 -7.15
N SER A 776 -9.26 20.98 -7.73
CA SER A 776 -8.14 20.44 -6.99
C SER A 776 -6.85 20.76 -7.72
N TYR A 777 -5.92 21.42 -7.04
CA TYR A 777 -4.66 21.85 -7.65
C TYR A 777 -3.51 21.65 -6.67
N SER A 778 -2.41 21.07 -7.14
CA SER A 778 -1.17 20.95 -6.38
C SER A 778 -0.13 21.89 -6.96
N LEU A 779 0.36 22.79 -6.14
CA LEU A 779 1.48 23.67 -6.43
C LEU A 779 2.73 23.07 -5.80
N ASN A 780 3.76 22.82 -6.60
CA ASN A 780 5.12 22.56 -6.11
C ASN A 780 6.06 23.63 -6.66
N GLN A 781 7.34 23.60 -6.27
CA GLN A 781 8.32 24.60 -6.67
C GLN A 781 8.44 24.75 -8.20
N ASP A 782 8.43 23.65 -8.95
CA ASP A 782 8.52 23.68 -10.42
C ASP A 782 7.25 24.22 -11.08
N THR A 783 6.09 23.81 -10.57
CA THR A 783 4.80 24.31 -11.08
C THR A 783 4.64 25.79 -10.75
N PHE A 784 5.11 26.23 -9.59
CA PHE A 784 5.11 27.64 -9.19
C PHE A 784 6.07 28.48 -10.04
N LYS A 785 7.31 28.03 -10.26
CA LYS A 785 8.25 28.67 -11.19
C LYS A 785 7.66 28.78 -12.59
N LYS A 786 7.01 27.72 -13.10
CA LYS A 786 6.34 27.74 -14.41
C LYS A 786 5.10 28.64 -14.46
N LEU A 787 4.38 28.82 -13.35
CA LEU A 787 3.12 29.58 -13.30
C LEU A 787 3.32 31.07 -12.99
N PHE A 788 4.35 31.41 -12.20
CA PHE A 788 4.60 32.76 -11.70
C PHE A 788 6.02 33.29 -11.99
N GLY A 789 6.90 32.50 -12.58
CA GLY A 789 8.17 32.97 -13.12
C GLY A 789 7.91 33.93 -14.27
N ARG A 790 8.09 35.23 -14.02
CA ARG A 790 8.17 36.25 -15.07
C ARG A 790 9.56 36.23 -15.66
N GLY A 791 9.66 35.85 -16.94
CA GLY A 791 10.76 36.20 -17.85
C GLY A 791 12.15 35.72 -17.44
N ASP A 792 12.58 34.62 -18.05
CA ASP A 792 13.89 34.50 -18.69
C ASP A 792 13.69 33.52 -19.87
N ASP A 793 13.09 34.03 -20.94
CA ASP A 793 13.40 33.56 -22.30
C ASP A 793 14.76 34.22 -22.61
N ASP A 794 15.85 33.46 -22.46
CA ASP A 794 17.08 33.58 -23.26
C ASP A 794 18.17 32.65 -22.69
N THR A 795 18.13 31.38 -23.12
CA THR A 795 19.28 30.56 -23.56
C THR A 795 18.77 29.14 -23.86
N GLU A 796 18.17 28.96 -25.04
CA GLU A 796 18.11 27.64 -25.67
C GLU A 796 19.53 27.33 -26.19
N GLY A 797 20.25 26.50 -25.45
CA GLY A 797 21.31 25.67 -26.00
C GLY A 797 20.70 24.33 -26.40
N GLU A 798 20.67 24.05 -27.71
CA GLU A 798 20.40 22.73 -28.25
C GLU A 798 21.41 21.73 -27.68
N ASP A 799 20.93 20.67 -27.03
CA ASP A 799 21.65 19.41 -27.00
C ASP A 799 20.65 18.28 -27.28
N ASP A 800 20.72 17.77 -28.50
CA ASP A 800 20.03 16.56 -28.96
C ASP A 800 20.68 15.35 -28.28
N GLY A 801 20.22 15.05 -27.07
CA GLY A 801 20.45 13.80 -26.38
C GLY A 801 19.13 13.03 -26.25
N ASP A 802 19.07 11.86 -26.89
CA ASP A 802 17.99 10.87 -26.78
C ASP A 802 17.49 10.71 -25.33
N PRO A 803 16.17 10.78 -25.04
CA PRO A 803 15.70 10.67 -23.66
C PRO A 803 15.79 9.23 -23.20
N ASP A 804 16.79 8.94 -22.36
CA ASP A 804 16.89 7.71 -21.59
C ASP A 804 15.61 7.51 -20.73
N PRO A 805 14.84 6.43 -20.94
CA PRO A 805 13.57 6.18 -20.25
C PRO A 805 13.72 5.72 -18.79
N SER A 806 14.93 5.70 -18.21
CA SER A 806 15.20 5.21 -16.86
C SER A 806 15.05 6.24 -15.72
N ASN A 807 14.94 7.55 -16.02
CA ASN A 807 14.85 8.61 -15.00
C ASN A 807 13.46 9.26 -14.83
N GLN A 808 12.38 8.63 -15.34
CA GLN A 808 11.02 9.06 -15.04
C GLN A 808 10.41 8.25 -13.88
N LEU A 809 10.92 8.49 -12.68
CA LEU A 809 10.10 8.39 -11.48
C LEU A 809 9.79 9.84 -11.03
N PRO A 810 8.53 10.20 -10.80
CA PRO A 810 8.24 11.45 -10.12
C PRO A 810 8.87 11.36 -8.74
N ASP A 811 9.88 12.20 -8.50
CA ASP A 811 10.42 12.45 -7.17
C ASP A 811 9.26 12.93 -6.30
N ASP A 812 8.73 12.02 -5.48
CA ASP A 812 7.59 12.27 -4.59
C ASP A 812 8.03 12.94 -3.28
N GLY A 813 9.28 13.41 -3.20
CA GLY A 813 9.83 14.05 -2.01
C GLY A 813 10.00 13.11 -0.82
N THR A 814 9.94 11.78 -1.02
CA THR A 814 10.20 10.77 0.02
C THR A 814 11.50 10.01 -0.15
N ILE A 815 12.24 10.24 -1.25
CA ILE A 815 13.53 9.59 -1.49
C ILE A 815 14.63 10.62 -1.22
N GLY A 816 15.16 10.57 0.00
CA GLY A 816 16.48 11.11 0.25
C GLY A 816 17.46 10.48 -0.74
N GLU A 817 18.35 11.32 -1.27
CA GLU A 817 19.61 11.00 -1.91
C GLU A 817 20.04 9.53 -1.69
N ASN A 818 20.19 8.79 -2.79
CA ASN A 818 20.53 7.37 -2.78
C ASN A 818 21.77 7.14 -1.91
N PRO A 819 21.69 6.41 -0.77
CA PRO A 819 22.83 6.23 0.14
C PRO A 819 23.95 5.35 -0.44
N TYR A 820 23.82 4.94 -1.72
CA TYR A 820 24.80 4.17 -2.48
C TYR A 820 25.56 5.02 -3.49
N GLU A 821 25.40 6.35 -3.53
CA GLU A 821 26.44 7.18 -4.13
C GLU A 821 27.70 7.07 -3.26
N THR A 822 28.65 6.32 -3.80
CA THR A 822 29.95 6.03 -3.21
C THR A 822 30.58 7.33 -2.71
N ALA A 823 30.52 7.54 -1.40
CA ALA A 823 31.30 8.57 -0.74
C ALA A 823 32.76 8.39 -1.16
N GLY A 824 33.40 9.45 -1.65
CA GLY A 824 34.84 9.47 -1.81
C GLY A 824 35.48 8.98 -0.51
N ARG A 825 36.45 8.07 -0.61
CA ARG A 825 37.22 7.55 0.52
C ARG A 825 37.94 8.71 1.22
N ASN A 826 37.29 9.32 2.19
CA ASN A 826 37.96 10.10 3.23
C ASN A 826 38.48 9.10 4.27
N ALA A 827 39.64 9.37 4.86
CA ALA A 827 40.20 8.56 5.93
C ALA A 827 39.24 8.56 7.14
N MET A 828 39.10 7.46 7.88
CA MET A 828 38.23 7.32 9.06
C MET A 828 38.61 8.29 10.20
N PHE A 829 39.83 8.84 10.23
CA PHE A 829 40.20 9.92 11.15
C PHE A 829 40.01 11.34 10.59
N ASP A 830 39.61 11.48 9.32
CA ASP A 830 39.35 12.79 8.71
C ASP A 830 37.91 13.24 9.02
N ASP A 831 37.75 13.91 10.16
CA ASP A 831 36.48 14.51 10.64
C ASP A 831 36.15 15.81 9.85
N GLY A 832 36.42 15.83 8.55
CA GLY A 832 36.07 16.91 7.66
C GLY A 832 34.55 17.07 7.63
N ASP A 833 34.07 18.25 8.06
CA ASP A 833 32.65 18.64 8.10
C ASP A 833 32.08 18.71 6.67
N GLY A 834 31.86 17.54 6.09
CA GLY A 834 31.26 17.34 4.79
C GLY A 834 29.82 17.83 4.87
N THR A 835 29.56 18.92 4.14
CA THR A 835 28.23 19.47 3.80
C THR A 835 27.66 20.56 4.71
N MET A 836 28.44 21.60 5.03
CA MET A 836 27.82 22.93 4.90
C MET A 836 27.61 23.16 3.40
N GLY A 837 26.41 22.86 2.90
CA GLY A 837 26.02 22.93 1.48
C GLY A 837 26.37 24.27 0.79
N GLU A 838 26.16 24.34 -0.53
CA GLU A 838 26.52 25.50 -1.36
C GLU A 838 26.17 26.83 -0.68
N PHE A 839 27.12 27.76 -0.56
CA PHE A 839 26.85 29.10 -0.07
C PHE A 839 26.59 30.05 -1.25
N ASP A 840 25.69 31.00 -1.09
CA ASP A 840 25.50 32.08 -2.05
C ASP A 840 26.69 33.05 -2.03
N GLN A 841 26.70 34.02 -2.95
CA GLN A 841 27.77 35.02 -3.06
C GLN A 841 27.94 35.89 -1.79
N ASN A 842 26.98 35.84 -0.85
CA ASN A 842 27.01 36.57 0.41
C ASN A 842 27.38 35.68 1.61
N GLY A 843 27.72 34.40 1.40
CA GLY A 843 28.10 33.46 2.45
C GLY A 843 26.93 32.84 3.22
N TYR A 844 25.70 32.88 2.67
CA TYR A 844 24.54 32.17 3.24
C TYR A 844 24.32 30.82 2.56
N LEU A 845 23.95 29.80 3.34
CA LEU A 845 23.65 28.46 2.82
C LEU A 845 22.49 28.51 1.81
N LYS A 846 22.76 28.16 0.55
CA LYS A 846 21.82 28.05 -0.57
C LYS A 846 20.93 26.84 -0.34
N ASN A 847 19.86 27.07 0.38
CA ASN A 847 18.89 26.04 0.74
C ASN A 847 17.65 26.20 -0.13
N ALA A 848 17.44 25.29 -1.07
CA ALA A 848 16.20 25.23 -1.84
C ALA A 848 15.09 24.72 -0.91
N VAL A 849 14.20 25.64 -0.50
CA VAL A 849 13.02 25.27 0.29
C VAL A 849 12.08 24.47 -0.61
N ASN A 850 12.08 23.15 -0.47
CA ASN A 850 11.17 22.27 -1.19
C ASN A 850 9.79 22.37 -0.55
N TRP A 851 8.76 22.58 -1.35
CA TRP A 851 7.38 22.63 -0.86
C TRP A 851 6.39 22.09 -1.89
N ASN A 852 5.32 21.49 -1.38
CA ASN A 852 4.16 21.08 -2.15
C ASN A 852 2.90 21.47 -1.38
N LEU A 853 1.99 22.17 -2.04
CA LEU A 853 0.76 22.67 -1.47
C LEU A 853 -0.41 22.29 -2.38
N SER A 854 -1.31 21.47 -1.85
CA SER A 854 -2.53 21.05 -2.52
C SER A 854 -3.74 21.80 -1.96
N PHE A 855 -4.55 22.31 -2.87
CA PHE A 855 -5.80 23.00 -2.60
C PHE A 855 -6.95 22.18 -3.17
N ASN A 856 -8.01 21.99 -2.39
CA ASN A 856 -9.25 21.40 -2.85
C ASN A 856 -10.40 22.36 -2.54
N TYR A 857 -11.13 22.82 -3.56
CA TYR A 857 -12.34 23.61 -3.38
C TYR A 857 -13.51 22.91 -4.04
N SER A 858 -14.47 22.45 -3.23
CA SER A 858 -15.70 21.83 -3.73
C SER A 858 -16.85 22.83 -3.66
N LEU A 859 -17.59 22.96 -4.76
CA LEU A 859 -18.74 23.83 -4.89
C LEU A 859 -19.97 23.02 -5.31
N ARG A 860 -21.07 23.17 -4.60
CA ARG A 860 -22.36 22.59 -4.95
C ARG A 860 -23.43 23.67 -4.91
N TYR A 861 -24.30 23.66 -5.92
CA TYR A 861 -25.49 24.49 -6.01
C TYR A 861 -26.71 23.58 -5.98
N GLY A 862 -27.75 24.00 -5.26
CA GLY A 862 -29.04 23.32 -5.20
C GLY A 862 -30.19 24.32 -4.96
N TYR A 863 -31.43 23.82 -4.92
CA TYR A 863 -32.58 24.60 -4.46
C TYR A 863 -32.49 24.86 -2.95
N GLY A 864 -32.63 26.13 -2.57
CA GLY A 864 -32.81 26.62 -1.20
C GLY A 864 -34.29 26.89 -0.90
N GLU A 865 -34.57 28.00 -0.23
CA GLU A 865 -35.94 28.39 0.12
C GLU A 865 -36.78 28.75 -1.11
N PHE A 866 -38.08 28.43 -1.08
CA PHE A 866 -39.02 28.81 -2.13
C PHE A 866 -39.48 30.26 -1.95
N ASP A 867 -39.36 31.05 -3.00
CA ASP A 867 -39.84 32.43 -3.05
C ASP A 867 -41.26 32.45 -3.60
N THR A 868 -42.21 32.83 -2.74
CA THR A 868 -43.65 32.86 -3.06
C THR A 868 -44.06 34.03 -3.95
N ASP A 869 -43.24 35.07 -4.08
CA ASP A 869 -43.59 36.26 -4.88
C ASP A 869 -43.31 36.01 -6.37
N ILE A 870 -42.19 35.34 -6.66
CA ILE A 870 -41.80 34.98 -8.04
C ILE A 870 -42.14 33.53 -8.41
N MET A 871 -42.59 32.75 -7.42
CA MET A 871 -42.94 31.33 -7.54
C MET A 871 -41.74 30.47 -8.00
N GLU A 872 -40.58 30.66 -7.37
CA GLU A 872 -39.34 29.94 -7.70
C GLU A 872 -38.46 29.65 -6.49
N TYR A 873 -37.68 28.57 -6.55
CA TYR A 873 -36.63 28.33 -5.57
C TYR A 873 -35.46 29.31 -5.72
N LYS A 874 -35.01 29.84 -4.58
CA LYS A 874 -33.72 30.54 -4.44
C LYS A 874 -32.59 29.52 -4.57
N GLY A 875 -31.45 29.95 -5.09
CA GLY A 875 -30.27 29.11 -5.15
C GLY A 875 -29.57 29.04 -3.80
N ALA A 876 -29.25 27.84 -3.34
CA ALA A 876 -28.37 27.61 -2.19
C ALA A 876 -27.01 27.12 -2.68
N LEU A 877 -25.94 27.70 -2.13
CA LEU A 877 -24.56 27.35 -2.45
C LEU A 877 -23.91 26.74 -1.22
N THR A 878 -23.37 25.53 -1.37
CA THR A 878 -22.55 24.87 -0.34
C THR A 878 -21.13 24.75 -0.87
N HIS A 879 -20.16 25.13 -0.04
CA HIS A 879 -18.76 25.16 -0.41
C HIS A 879 -17.85 24.76 0.73
N ASN A 880 -16.80 24.01 0.39
CA ASN A 880 -15.76 23.57 1.32
C ASN A 880 -14.39 23.80 0.69
N PHE A 881 -13.42 24.17 1.51
CA PHE A 881 -12.03 24.38 1.10
C PHE A 881 -11.10 23.52 1.95
N GLY A 882 -10.42 22.57 1.32
CA GLY A 882 -9.33 21.79 1.89
C GLY A 882 -7.98 22.35 1.48
N LEU A 883 -7.04 22.38 2.42
CA LEU A 883 -5.65 22.78 2.23
C LEU A 883 -4.74 21.74 2.85
N SER A 884 -3.79 21.22 2.09
CA SER A 884 -2.78 20.31 2.61
C SER A 884 -1.43 20.60 1.98
N GLY A 885 -0.35 20.42 2.72
CA GLY A 885 0.97 20.61 2.14
C GLY A 885 2.08 19.97 2.94
N SER A 886 3.23 19.89 2.28
CA SER A 886 4.52 19.55 2.87
C SER A 886 5.46 20.71 2.59
N LEU A 887 6.16 21.17 3.61
CA LEU A 887 7.18 22.21 3.55
C LEU A 887 8.45 21.62 4.14
N GLN A 888 9.54 21.69 3.41
CA GLN A 888 10.88 21.32 3.87
C GLN A 888 11.73 22.59 3.96
N PRO A 889 11.69 23.33 5.10
CA PRO A 889 12.42 24.59 5.24
C PRO A 889 13.92 24.41 5.09
N THR A 890 14.47 23.26 5.48
CA THR A 890 15.86 22.87 5.26
C THR A 890 15.96 21.37 4.98
N LYS A 891 17.09 20.89 4.42
CA LYS A 891 17.34 19.46 4.11
C LYS A 891 16.88 18.51 5.23
N ASN A 892 17.01 18.95 6.48
CA ASN A 892 16.75 18.14 7.66
C ASN A 892 15.40 18.37 8.34
N TRP A 893 14.55 19.29 7.87
CA TRP A 893 13.25 19.58 8.49
C TRP A 893 12.11 19.33 7.51
N ASN A 894 11.08 18.59 7.90
CA ASN A 894 9.88 18.44 7.09
C ASN A 894 8.62 18.66 7.94
N LEU A 895 7.81 19.63 7.52
CA LEU A 895 6.52 20.00 8.10
C LEU A 895 5.41 19.60 7.13
N THR A 896 4.54 18.70 7.56
CA THR A 896 3.30 18.36 6.85
C THR A 896 2.11 18.93 7.59
N PHE A 897 1.13 19.44 6.85
CA PHE A 897 -0.13 19.90 7.44
C PHE A 897 -1.34 19.61 6.55
N ASN A 898 -2.49 19.47 7.17
CA ASN A 898 -3.78 19.29 6.49
C ASN A 898 -4.90 19.97 7.28
N THR A 899 -5.77 20.70 6.59
CA THR A 899 -6.92 21.38 7.18
C THR A 899 -8.09 21.48 6.19
N ASP A 900 -9.31 21.51 6.72
CA ASP A 900 -10.54 21.70 5.96
C ASP A 900 -11.37 22.84 6.58
N TYR A 901 -11.79 23.82 5.79
CA TYR A 901 -12.66 24.92 6.16
C TYR A 901 -14.06 24.74 5.56
N ASN A 902 -15.07 24.76 6.43
CA ASN A 902 -16.47 24.74 6.04
C ASN A 902 -17.04 26.17 6.10
N PHE A 903 -17.44 26.71 4.95
CA PHE A 903 -17.91 28.09 4.84
C PHE A 903 -19.32 28.29 5.41
N ASP A 904 -20.17 27.26 5.40
CA ASP A 904 -21.53 27.31 5.96
C ASP A 904 -21.46 27.46 7.49
N LEU A 905 -20.58 26.67 8.12
CA LEU A 905 -20.34 26.71 9.58
C LEU A 905 -19.34 27.80 10.00
N LYS A 906 -18.66 28.43 9.05
CA LYS A 906 -17.59 29.42 9.23
C LYS A 906 -16.47 28.94 10.18
N LYS A 907 -16.12 27.66 10.12
CA LYS A 907 -15.17 27.01 11.03
C LYS A 907 -14.21 26.07 10.30
N PHE A 908 -12.99 25.96 10.82
CA PHE A 908 -12.08 24.86 10.47
C PHE A 908 -12.57 23.57 11.14
N THR A 909 -12.51 22.46 10.41
CA THR A 909 -12.93 21.15 10.88
C THR A 909 -11.87 20.57 11.82
N ASN A 910 -10.65 20.39 11.33
CA ASN A 910 -9.45 19.96 12.06
C ASN A 910 -8.21 20.53 11.37
N ILE A 911 -7.17 20.84 12.13
CA ILE A 911 -5.82 21.07 11.60
C ILE A 911 -4.93 19.96 12.13
N ASN A 912 -4.31 19.18 11.25
CA ASN A 912 -3.32 18.17 11.62
C ASN A 912 -1.96 18.64 11.15
N CYS A 913 -0.98 18.71 12.04
CA CYS A 913 0.40 19.08 11.72
C CYS A 913 1.34 17.96 12.16
N THR A 914 2.31 17.62 11.32
CA THR A 914 3.43 16.73 11.70
C THR A 914 4.74 17.37 11.27
N LEU A 915 5.59 17.65 12.26
CA LEU A 915 6.92 18.21 12.10
C LEU A 915 7.94 17.11 12.35
N THR A 916 8.88 16.93 11.44
CA THR A 916 9.96 15.96 11.55
C THR A 916 11.30 16.66 11.36
N ARG A 917 12.31 16.24 12.13
CA ARG A 917 13.68 16.71 12.00
C ARG A 917 14.65 15.54 11.98
N ASN A 918 15.47 15.46 10.94
CA ASN A 918 16.63 14.59 10.90
C ASN A 918 17.81 15.28 11.60
N LEU A 919 18.38 14.64 12.60
CA LEU A 919 19.56 15.07 13.35
C LEU A 919 20.76 14.16 13.06
N HIS A 920 20.86 13.66 11.82
CA HIS A 920 21.87 12.71 11.36
C HIS A 920 21.66 11.31 11.96
N CYS A 921 21.99 11.13 13.23
CA CYS A 921 21.86 9.85 13.93
C CYS A 921 20.54 9.68 14.67
N TRP A 922 19.82 10.78 14.90
CA TRP A 922 18.52 10.79 15.56
C TRP A 922 17.45 11.35 14.63
N SER A 923 16.21 10.90 14.79
CA SER A 923 15.05 11.55 14.21
C SER A 923 14.12 12.03 15.32
N MET A 924 13.68 13.27 15.22
CA MET A 924 12.60 13.83 16.03
C MET A 924 11.34 13.92 15.17
N SER A 925 10.19 13.58 15.75
CA SER A 925 8.88 13.73 15.14
C SER A 925 7.90 14.30 16.16
N ALA A 926 7.15 15.32 15.78
CA ALA A 926 6.12 15.96 16.58
C ALA A 926 4.83 16.04 15.75
N SER A 927 3.84 15.24 16.09
CA SER A 927 2.50 15.29 15.50
C SER A 927 1.54 15.97 16.47
N PHE A 928 0.78 16.96 16.04
CA PHE A 928 -0.15 17.69 16.91
C PHE A 928 -1.39 18.21 16.17
N ILE A 929 -2.50 18.29 16.91
CA ILE A 929 -3.81 18.75 16.44
C ILE A 929 -4.19 19.99 17.26
N PRO A 930 -3.85 21.21 16.79
CA PRO A 930 -4.08 22.43 17.57
C PRO A 930 -5.56 22.88 17.57
N ILE A 931 -6.29 22.58 16.50
CA ILE A 931 -7.70 22.97 16.32
C ILE A 931 -8.49 21.72 15.92
N GLY A 932 -9.58 21.46 16.63
CA GLY A 932 -10.43 20.30 16.45
C GLY A 932 -11.06 19.83 17.77
N PRO A 933 -12.02 18.87 17.74
CA PRO A 933 -12.58 18.28 18.95
C PRO A 933 -11.60 17.33 19.67
N TYR A 934 -10.55 16.86 19.00
CA TYR A 934 -9.55 15.92 19.55
C TYR A 934 -8.15 16.54 19.61
N LYS A 935 -8.00 17.64 20.37
CA LYS A 935 -6.70 18.28 20.57
C LYS A 935 -5.74 17.29 21.22
N SER A 936 -4.60 17.06 20.60
CA SER A 936 -3.63 16.05 21.02
C SER A 936 -2.24 16.39 20.48
N TYR A 937 -1.20 15.83 21.10
CA TYR A 937 0.16 15.84 20.56
C TYR A 937 0.90 14.54 20.87
N ASN A 938 1.82 14.18 19.98
CA ASN A 938 2.80 13.12 20.16
C ASN A 938 4.17 13.65 19.75
N PHE A 939 5.14 13.56 20.64
CA PHE A 939 6.54 13.85 20.38
C PHE A 939 7.35 12.57 20.56
N THR A 940 8.16 12.23 19.57
CA THR A 940 9.04 11.06 19.59
C THR A 940 10.42 11.47 19.12
N ILE A 941 11.45 11.05 19.86
CA ILE A 941 12.85 11.11 19.44
C ILE A 941 13.40 9.67 19.45
N ARG A 942 14.05 9.24 18.37
CA ARG A 942 14.58 7.88 18.22
C ARG A 942 15.91 7.87 17.48
N ALA A 943 16.77 6.90 17.76
CA ALA A 943 17.94 6.65 16.92
C ALA A 943 17.50 6.18 15.53
N ASN A 944 18.20 6.61 14.48
CA ASN A 944 17.91 6.26 13.09
C ASN A 944 18.37 4.84 12.74
N SER A 945 19.41 4.32 13.39
CA SER A 945 19.92 2.98 13.11
C SER A 945 18.91 1.90 13.46
N SER A 946 18.85 0.88 12.60
CA SER A 946 18.02 -0.31 12.81
C SER A 946 18.39 -1.09 14.08
N MET A 947 19.68 -1.06 14.46
CA MET A 947 20.20 -1.77 15.63
C MET A 947 19.91 -1.08 16.96
N LEU A 948 19.58 0.22 16.94
CA LEU A 948 19.34 1.02 18.14
C LEU A 948 17.95 1.64 18.16
N GLN A 949 16.99 1.11 17.39
CA GLN A 949 15.62 1.62 17.34
C GLN A 949 14.91 1.64 18.71
N ASP A 950 15.34 0.77 19.63
CA ASP A 950 14.84 0.71 21.00
C ASP A 950 15.26 1.93 21.84
N LEU A 951 16.33 2.64 21.44
CA LEU A 951 16.73 3.89 22.05
C LEU A 951 15.83 5.02 21.52
N LYS A 952 14.67 5.15 22.17
CA LYS A 952 13.68 6.18 21.88
C LYS A 952 13.10 6.79 23.15
N TYR A 953 12.74 8.06 23.06
CA TYR A 953 11.92 8.75 24.05
C TYR A 953 10.64 9.21 23.37
N GLU A 954 9.51 8.99 24.03
CA GLU A 954 8.20 9.30 23.49
C GLU A 954 7.35 9.97 24.58
N GLN A 955 6.70 11.08 24.20
CA GLN A 955 5.80 11.83 25.07
C GLN A 955 4.51 12.12 24.30
N ARG A 956 3.38 11.78 24.92
CA ARG A 956 2.06 11.84 24.30
C ARG A 956 1.09 12.57 25.23
N SER A 957 0.11 13.27 24.67
CA SER A 957 -1.04 13.77 25.41
C SER A 957 -2.33 13.36 24.71
N SER A 958 -3.25 12.80 25.46
CA SER A 958 -4.55 12.36 24.97
C SER A 958 -5.58 13.49 25.08
N PRO A 959 -6.57 13.60 24.17
CA PRO A 959 -7.74 14.49 24.34
C PRO A 959 -8.53 14.20 25.62
N TYR A 960 -8.31 13.02 26.22
CA TYR A 960 -8.90 12.62 27.50
C TYR A 960 -8.11 13.13 28.73
N ASP A 961 -6.90 13.66 28.53
CA ASP A 961 -6.10 14.33 29.57
C ASP A 961 -6.58 15.78 29.76
N GLN A 962 -7.90 15.97 29.95
CA GLN A 962 -8.47 17.29 30.25
C GLN A 962 -7.97 17.78 31.62
N GLY A 963 -6.83 18.47 31.59
CA GLY A 963 -6.14 19.00 32.76
C GLY A 963 -4.89 19.81 32.40
N MET A 964 -4.23 19.52 31.27
CA MET A 964 -3.15 20.37 30.77
C MET A 964 -3.71 21.53 29.94
N GLY A 965 -4.20 22.55 30.64
CA GLY A 965 -4.28 23.89 30.06
C GLY A 965 -2.87 24.32 29.67
N TRP A 966 -2.63 24.50 28.38
CA TRP A 966 -1.41 25.15 27.90
C TRP A 966 -1.46 26.62 28.36
N TYR A 967 -0.38 27.06 29.00
CA TYR A 967 0.00 28.46 29.10
C TYR A 967 0.96 28.78 27.98
#